data_AF-A0A139QVE3-F1
#
_entry.id   AF-A0A139QVE3-F1
#
_cell.length_a   1.000
_cell.length_b   1.000
_cell.length_c   1.000
_cell.angle_alpha   90.00
_cell.angle_beta   90.00
_cell.angle_gamma   90.00
#
_symmetry.space_group_name_H-M   'P 1'
#
loop_
_entity.id
_entity.type
_entity.pdbx_description
1 polymer ?
#
loop_
_entity_poly.entity_id
_entity_poly.type
_entity_poly.pdbx_seq_one_letter_code
_entity_poly.pdbx_strand_id
1 'polypeptide(L)'
;MTNENNNLPRLIEEQIKQYPQNRRRPVNKVVYANRYFALENNIKENTFSIVANDLVFSAIPYDTARYYIERAARYSMLSPEKTRRYLESHEDNIKTYIGKALMQQAGVMYPYGPDVDEFVAKNETHITAEYHKIFEHPLFEIQVLGRLMQHDSTGPLSANLAGKFLYDSNRFTGIIGYISEYMKFIAQVTDDLQISTDGSGVMSLSEGTNLENLYVSADTDLTRVSELLPAGTAAGFNSRAVSNINEGQYDDPDTQILLKSVVGAELSKARQNYTAHSVNPKLIDPYYKIVLPTSNNNKINVVSDIHAGVANKNLTSLPFSNDNFNIIAGDASDGRVSDKNIKGIYVIGNHDMTDVLAGTIVSKDDTLAKYRDYQWFQLLVANLGNDAWPLLPAGDNDIYAYIADDVQSRFPQLKVLNNESTMYAGVRYAGLTVPIRFSNQATEQQWIADELIRILGDDTTTPTVVVSHAPIFNELSMLSKKSKSFNDKYALSNNQLAKIFTQYNVVGVVHGHHHIPAAQANWHKIVKQFGRPMFVIDSIYANNNTGQELEKEFTRQRRAAESEKRNNPNQLAARKARIEAKTREYTVDDDIKQVVGLTYEKPRNRYTVDKTIDGKHIRKRFLNKAEAISYLNQLNGH
;
A
#
# COMPACT_ATOMS: atom_id res chain seq x y z
N MET A 1 -6.73 13.80 32.25
CA MET A 1 -5.40 13.49 31.68
C MET A 1 -5.36 14.09 30.29
N THR A 2 -4.70 15.24 30.19
CA THR A 2 -4.46 15.98 28.94
C THR A 2 -3.32 15.29 28.19
N ASN A 3 -3.58 14.83 26.96
CA ASN A 3 -2.58 14.26 26.07
C ASN A 3 -1.79 15.39 25.41
N GLU A 4 -0.65 15.76 25.98
CA GLU A 4 0.20 16.88 25.50
C GLU A 4 1.11 16.52 24.30
N ASN A 5 0.65 15.73 23.32
CA ASN A 5 1.46 15.47 22.11
C ASN A 5 0.66 15.37 20.79
N ASN A 6 -0.59 15.83 20.79
CA ASN A 6 -1.43 15.88 19.59
C ASN A 6 -1.94 17.32 19.43
N ASN A 7 -1.15 18.23 18.87
CA ASN A 7 -1.69 19.53 18.49
C ASN A 7 -2.48 19.36 17.20
N LEU A 8 -3.70 18.84 17.32
CA LEU A 8 -4.69 19.00 16.27
C LEU A 8 -4.94 20.50 16.08
N PRO A 9 -5.18 20.98 14.86
CA PRO A 9 -5.63 22.34 14.64
C PRO A 9 -6.79 22.65 15.59
N ARG A 10 -6.74 23.81 16.26
CA ARG A 10 -7.71 24.19 17.29
C ARG A 10 -9.16 24.05 16.82
N LEU A 11 -9.41 24.37 15.55
CA LEU A 11 -10.72 24.22 14.91
C LEU A 11 -11.20 22.75 14.92
N ILE A 12 -10.32 21.79 14.66
CA ILE A 12 -10.63 20.35 14.70
C ILE A 12 -10.93 19.89 16.14
N GLU A 13 -10.15 20.37 17.12
CA GLU A 13 -10.42 20.05 18.53
C GLU A 13 -11.76 20.59 19.02
N GLU A 14 -12.11 21.81 18.61
CA GLU A 14 -13.39 22.44 18.91
C GLU A 14 -14.55 21.66 18.27
N GLN A 15 -14.40 21.24 17.02
CA GLN A 15 -15.39 20.42 16.32
C GLN A 15 -15.59 19.05 16.99
N ILE A 16 -14.52 18.35 17.38
CA ILE A 16 -14.61 17.06 18.09
C ILE A 16 -15.46 17.16 19.37
N LYS A 17 -15.43 18.30 20.07
CA LYS A 17 -16.21 18.53 21.30
C LYS A 17 -17.70 18.72 21.03
N GLN A 18 -18.08 19.13 19.82
CA GLN A 18 -19.49 19.37 19.45
C GLN A 18 -20.30 18.07 19.29
N TYR A 19 -19.65 16.94 18.99
CA TYR A 19 -20.32 15.65 18.76
C TYR A 19 -20.46 14.82 20.04
N PRO A 20 -21.68 14.64 20.61
CA PRO A 20 -21.87 13.94 21.88
C PRO A 20 -21.40 12.48 21.88
N GLN A 21 -21.50 11.79 20.74
CA GLN A 21 -21.04 10.41 20.54
C GLN A 21 -19.55 10.24 20.81
N ASN A 22 -18.74 11.30 20.65
CA ASN A 22 -17.31 11.26 20.90
C ASN A 22 -16.96 11.04 22.38
N ARG A 23 -17.90 11.29 23.31
CA ARG A 23 -17.72 10.97 24.74
C ARG A 23 -17.56 9.46 24.96
N ARG A 24 -18.18 8.64 24.11
CA ARG A 24 -18.18 7.17 24.20
C ARG A 24 -17.16 6.50 23.28
N ARG A 25 -16.66 7.22 22.27
CA ARG A 25 -15.67 6.70 21.31
C ARG A 25 -14.24 6.96 21.82
N PRO A 26 -13.43 5.95 22.15
CA PRO A 26 -12.12 6.17 22.76
C PRO A 26 -11.02 6.56 21.76
N VAL A 27 -11.16 6.19 20.47
CA VAL A 27 -10.09 6.34 19.47
C VAL A 27 -10.55 7.13 18.25
N ASN A 28 -11.56 6.64 17.53
CA ASN A 28 -12.04 7.33 16.33
C ASN A 28 -13.08 8.38 16.71
N LYS A 29 -12.68 9.65 16.66
CA LYS A 29 -13.51 10.81 16.99
C LYS A 29 -14.13 11.37 15.72
N VAL A 30 -15.44 11.58 15.72
CA VAL A 30 -16.12 12.29 14.65
C VAL A 30 -15.69 13.76 14.69
N VAL A 31 -15.16 14.27 13.59
CA VAL A 31 -14.76 15.67 13.41
C VAL A 31 -15.85 16.42 12.67
N TYR A 32 -16.45 15.80 11.66
CA TYR A 32 -17.55 16.35 10.89
C TYR A 32 -18.45 15.21 10.45
N ALA A 33 -19.76 15.40 10.38
CA ALA A 33 -20.67 14.40 9.85
C ALA A 33 -21.90 15.03 9.19
N ASN A 34 -22.34 14.42 8.10
CA ASN A 34 -23.65 14.65 7.52
C ASN A 34 -24.46 13.33 7.53
N ARG A 35 -25.59 13.31 6.83
CA ARG A 35 -26.47 12.12 6.74
C ARG A 35 -25.74 10.87 6.22
N TYR A 36 -24.79 11.03 5.31
CA TYR A 36 -24.21 9.92 4.55
C TYR A 36 -22.77 9.60 4.92
N PHE A 37 -22.00 10.61 5.30
CA PHE A 37 -20.56 10.50 5.57
C PHE A 37 -20.17 11.15 6.90
N ALA A 38 -19.07 10.66 7.46
CA ALA A 38 -18.41 11.24 8.61
C ALA A 38 -16.90 11.30 8.38
N LEU A 39 -16.29 12.43 8.72
CA LEU A 39 -14.85 12.58 8.83
C LEU A 39 -14.48 12.17 10.26
N GLU A 40 -13.71 11.10 10.39
CA GLU A 40 -13.23 10.61 11.68
C GLU A 40 -11.73 10.88 11.80
N ASN A 41 -11.30 11.32 12.99
CA ASN A 41 -9.90 11.39 13.39
C ASN A 41 -9.58 10.23 14.35
N ASN A 42 -8.60 9.40 13.99
CA ASN A 42 -8.00 8.46 14.91
C ASN A 42 -7.00 9.22 15.78
N ILE A 43 -7.38 9.56 17.01
CA ILE A 43 -6.55 10.37 17.90
C ILE A 43 -5.25 9.67 18.35
N LYS A 44 -5.09 8.36 18.15
CA LYS A 44 -3.84 7.66 18.48
C LYS A 44 -2.80 7.81 17.38
N GLU A 45 -3.26 7.79 16.13
CA GLU A 45 -2.42 7.83 14.94
C GLU A 45 -2.35 9.23 14.31
N ASN A 46 -3.25 10.12 14.72
CA ASN A 46 -3.52 11.41 14.11
C ASN A 46 -3.84 11.31 12.62
N THR A 47 -4.53 10.24 12.23
CA THR A 47 -4.96 9.97 10.85
C THR A 47 -6.44 10.29 10.70
N PHE A 48 -6.82 10.73 9.50
CA PHE A 48 -8.20 11.08 9.18
C PHE A 48 -8.75 10.10 8.16
N SER A 49 -10.03 9.77 8.28
CA SER A 49 -10.70 8.88 7.35
C SER A 49 -12.14 9.30 7.14
N ILE A 50 -12.62 9.20 5.90
CA ILE A 50 -14.02 9.42 5.58
C ILE A 50 -14.75 8.08 5.64
N VAL A 51 -15.74 8.00 6.51
CA VAL A 51 -16.54 6.79 6.76
C VAL A 51 -17.95 7.01 6.23
N ALA A 52 -18.51 6.01 5.55
CA ALA A 52 -19.90 6.03 5.10
C ALA A 52 -20.82 5.46 6.20
N ASN A 53 -21.86 6.21 6.59
CA ASN A 53 -22.79 5.83 7.64
C ASN A 53 -23.84 4.83 7.11
N ASP A 54 -24.78 5.33 6.29
CA ASP A 54 -25.97 4.58 5.85
C ASP A 54 -26.00 4.26 4.35
N LEU A 55 -25.02 4.72 3.58
CA LEU A 55 -24.91 4.41 2.16
C LEU A 55 -24.47 2.97 1.91
N VAL A 56 -25.09 2.33 0.92
CA VAL A 56 -24.62 1.09 0.32
C VAL A 56 -23.85 1.42 -0.96
N PHE A 57 -22.66 0.88 -1.04
CA PHE A 57 -21.84 0.93 -2.24
C PHE A 57 -22.15 -0.29 -3.11
N SER A 58 -22.76 -0.06 -4.26
CA SER A 58 -23.19 -1.06 -5.25
C SER A 58 -24.20 -2.11 -4.76
N ALA A 59 -25.19 -2.40 -5.60
CA ALA A 59 -26.04 -3.57 -5.43
C ALA A 59 -25.26 -4.90 -5.59
N ILE A 60 -24.09 -4.85 -6.22
CA ILE A 60 -23.38 -6.01 -6.76
C ILE A 60 -22.21 -6.38 -5.83
N PRO A 61 -22.07 -7.66 -5.42
CA PRO A 61 -21.33 -8.05 -4.21
C PRO A 61 -19.79 -7.98 -4.25
N TYR A 62 -19.16 -7.38 -5.27
CA TYR A 62 -17.71 -7.51 -5.48
C TYR A 62 -16.95 -6.22 -5.82
N ASP A 63 -17.44 -5.07 -5.38
CA ASP A 63 -16.80 -3.82 -5.77
C ASP A 63 -15.64 -3.40 -4.85
N THR A 64 -14.46 -3.98 -5.09
CA THR A 64 -13.19 -3.59 -4.46
C THR A 64 -12.68 -2.21 -4.91
N ALA A 65 -13.42 -1.49 -5.77
CA ALA A 65 -12.95 -0.27 -6.40
C ALA A 65 -13.30 1.02 -5.66
N ARG A 66 -13.97 0.96 -4.50
CA ARG A 66 -14.39 2.15 -3.75
C ARG A 66 -13.27 3.17 -3.59
N TYR A 67 -12.09 2.70 -3.19
CA TYR A 67 -10.90 3.54 -3.04
C TYR A 67 -10.56 4.29 -4.34
N TYR A 68 -10.58 3.60 -5.49
CA TYR A 68 -10.27 4.20 -6.79
C TYR A 68 -11.37 5.14 -7.28
N ILE A 69 -12.65 4.84 -7.02
CA ILE A 69 -13.77 5.70 -7.38
C ILE A 69 -13.74 7.00 -6.57
N GLU A 70 -13.53 6.91 -5.25
CA GLU A 70 -13.37 8.10 -4.42
C GLU A 70 -12.14 8.93 -4.84
N ARG A 71 -11.04 8.27 -5.23
CA ARG A 71 -9.84 8.93 -5.74
C ARG A 71 -10.08 9.62 -7.08
N ALA A 72 -10.77 8.96 -8.00
CA ALA A 72 -11.19 9.51 -9.28
C ALA A 72 -12.05 10.76 -9.07
N ALA A 73 -13.02 10.70 -8.15
CA ALA A 73 -13.86 11.86 -7.82
C ALA A 73 -13.02 13.06 -7.38
N ARG A 74 -12.04 12.86 -6.49
CA ARG A 74 -11.14 13.95 -6.05
C ARG A 74 -10.26 14.47 -7.17
N TYR A 75 -9.70 13.60 -8.02
CA TYR A 75 -8.89 14.04 -9.16
C TYR A 75 -9.69 14.84 -10.17
N SER A 76 -10.94 14.45 -10.42
CA SER A 76 -11.85 15.22 -11.27
C SER A 76 -12.26 16.54 -10.61
N MET A 77 -12.26 16.64 -9.28
CA MET A 77 -12.41 17.93 -8.59
C MET A 77 -11.20 18.85 -8.75
N LEU A 78 -10.00 18.29 -8.83
CA LEU A 78 -8.75 19.04 -8.89
C LEU A 78 -8.32 19.40 -10.31
N SER A 79 -8.61 18.55 -11.29
CA SER A 79 -8.10 18.69 -12.67
C SER A 79 -8.98 17.93 -13.67
N PRO A 80 -10.23 18.36 -13.89
CA PRO A 80 -11.20 17.67 -14.74
C PRO A 80 -10.69 17.44 -16.18
N GLU A 81 -9.93 18.37 -16.76
CA GLU A 81 -9.37 18.24 -18.11
C GLU A 81 -8.21 17.24 -18.16
N LYS A 82 -7.44 17.10 -17.08
CA LYS A 82 -6.40 16.04 -17.00
C LYS A 82 -7.06 14.68 -16.87
N THR A 83 -8.14 14.56 -16.10
CA THR A 83 -8.85 13.30 -15.95
C THR A 83 -9.54 12.85 -17.24
N ARG A 84 -10.15 13.79 -17.99
CA ARG A 84 -10.72 13.47 -19.30
C ARG A 84 -9.66 13.02 -20.30
N ARG A 85 -8.53 13.75 -20.41
CA ARG A 85 -7.41 13.35 -21.29
C ARG A 85 -6.83 11.98 -20.94
N TYR A 86 -6.81 11.63 -19.66
CA TYR A 86 -6.43 10.29 -19.23
C TYR A 86 -7.42 9.24 -19.75
N LEU A 87 -8.72 9.44 -19.64
CA LEU A 87 -9.72 8.52 -20.23
C LEU A 87 -9.57 8.40 -21.75
N GLU A 88 -9.37 9.53 -22.44
CA GLU A 88 -9.14 9.56 -23.88
C GLU A 88 -7.90 8.75 -24.27
N SER A 89 -6.80 8.82 -23.50
CA SER A 89 -5.63 7.97 -23.76
C SER A 89 -5.88 6.48 -23.59
N HIS A 90 -6.95 6.10 -22.87
CA HIS A 90 -7.38 4.72 -22.68
C HIS A 90 -8.51 4.30 -23.66
N GLU A 91 -8.80 5.04 -24.72
CA GLU A 91 -9.92 4.76 -25.65
C GLU A 91 -9.99 3.28 -26.06
N ASP A 92 -8.91 2.71 -26.58
CA ASP A 92 -8.85 1.31 -27.01
C ASP A 92 -9.18 0.32 -25.88
N ASN A 93 -8.69 0.59 -24.68
CA ASN A 93 -8.96 -0.22 -23.50
C ASN A 93 -10.42 -0.12 -23.08
N ILE A 94 -10.99 1.08 -23.10
CA ILE A 94 -12.39 1.32 -22.76
C ILE A 94 -13.30 0.64 -23.79
N LYS A 95 -13.03 0.79 -25.09
CA LYS A 95 -13.77 0.11 -26.16
C LYS A 95 -13.70 -1.41 -26.01
N THR A 96 -12.54 -1.95 -25.67
CA THR A 96 -12.38 -3.38 -25.34
C THR A 96 -13.24 -3.79 -24.15
N TYR A 97 -13.29 -2.99 -23.08
CA TYR A 97 -14.17 -3.23 -21.93
C TYR A 97 -15.65 -3.16 -22.29
N ILE A 98 -16.07 -2.18 -23.09
CA ILE A 98 -17.45 -2.03 -23.58
C ILE A 98 -17.83 -3.23 -24.44
N GLY A 99 -16.98 -3.65 -25.38
CA GLY A 99 -17.22 -4.84 -26.19
C GLY A 99 -17.43 -6.10 -25.33
N LYS A 100 -16.53 -6.34 -24.38
CA LYS A 100 -16.67 -7.47 -23.43
C LYS A 100 -17.91 -7.33 -22.53
N ALA A 101 -18.31 -6.11 -22.16
CA ALA A 101 -19.53 -5.85 -21.41
C ALA A 101 -20.79 -6.21 -22.22
N LEU A 102 -20.84 -5.86 -23.51
CA LEU A 102 -21.92 -6.21 -24.42
C LEU A 102 -22.00 -7.73 -24.65
N MET A 103 -20.85 -8.41 -24.79
CA MET A 103 -20.79 -9.88 -24.86
C MET A 103 -21.36 -10.53 -23.59
N GLN A 104 -21.02 -9.97 -22.43
CA GLN A 104 -21.53 -10.44 -21.14
C GLN A 104 -23.05 -10.27 -21.06
N GLN A 105 -23.59 -9.11 -21.44
CA GLN A 105 -25.02 -8.83 -21.44
C GLN A 105 -25.79 -9.71 -22.43
N ALA A 106 -25.19 -10.04 -23.58
CA ALA A 106 -25.75 -10.94 -24.58
C ALA A 106 -25.63 -12.43 -24.20
N GLY A 107 -24.95 -12.77 -23.10
CA GLY A 107 -24.77 -14.16 -22.66
C GLY A 107 -23.84 -15.00 -23.56
N VAL A 108 -22.96 -14.35 -24.33
CA VAL A 108 -22.05 -15.01 -25.30
C VAL A 108 -20.58 -15.00 -24.86
N MET A 109 -20.30 -14.52 -23.64
CA MET A 109 -18.97 -14.50 -23.06
C MET A 109 -18.58 -15.90 -22.56
N TYR A 110 -18.00 -16.73 -23.44
CA TYR A 110 -17.44 -18.04 -23.07
C TYR A 110 -15.91 -17.94 -22.91
N PRO A 111 -15.28 -18.78 -22.05
CA PRO A 111 -13.82 -18.90 -22.00
C PRO A 111 -13.20 -19.38 -23.33
N TYR A 112 -14.04 -19.88 -24.25
CA TYR A 112 -13.70 -20.32 -25.61
C TYR A 112 -14.73 -19.80 -26.64
N GLY A 113 -15.29 -18.61 -26.39
CA GLY A 113 -16.36 -18.00 -27.21
C GLY A 113 -15.88 -17.48 -28.57
N PRO A 114 -16.77 -16.88 -29.37
CA PRO A 114 -16.37 -16.26 -30.64
C PRO A 114 -15.20 -15.31 -30.39
N ASP A 115 -14.32 -15.18 -31.38
CA ASP A 115 -13.16 -14.32 -31.28
C ASP A 115 -13.62 -12.93 -30.79
N VAL A 116 -13.09 -12.50 -29.65
CA VAL A 116 -13.45 -11.22 -29.02
C VAL A 116 -13.28 -10.10 -30.05
N ASP A 117 -12.27 -10.23 -30.90
CA ASP A 117 -11.96 -9.28 -31.96
C ASP A 117 -13.04 -9.29 -33.05
N GLU A 118 -13.60 -10.45 -33.39
CA GLU A 118 -14.72 -10.57 -34.34
C GLU A 118 -16.01 -9.96 -33.77
N PHE A 119 -16.30 -10.18 -32.48
CA PHE A 119 -17.47 -9.58 -31.84
C PHE A 119 -17.32 -8.05 -31.74
N VAL A 120 -16.15 -7.56 -31.32
CA VAL A 120 -15.85 -6.12 -31.23
C VAL A 120 -15.97 -5.48 -32.60
N ALA A 121 -15.35 -6.05 -33.64
CA ALA A 121 -15.40 -5.52 -35.00
C ALA A 121 -16.84 -5.43 -35.55
N LYS A 122 -17.69 -6.42 -35.27
CA LYS A 122 -19.10 -6.40 -35.69
C LYS A 122 -19.96 -5.37 -34.95
N ASN A 123 -19.54 -4.95 -33.76
CA ASN A 123 -20.28 -4.03 -32.90
C ASN A 123 -19.60 -2.66 -32.74
N GLU A 124 -18.59 -2.33 -33.55
CA GLU A 124 -17.76 -1.12 -33.43
C GLU A 124 -18.58 0.17 -33.32
N THR A 125 -19.65 0.31 -34.11
CA THR A 125 -20.54 1.48 -34.07
C THR A 125 -21.26 1.61 -32.73
N HIS A 126 -21.75 0.49 -32.18
CA HIS A 126 -22.41 0.47 -30.86
C HIS A 126 -21.40 0.73 -29.75
N ILE A 127 -20.22 0.11 -29.83
CA ILE A 127 -19.12 0.30 -28.87
C ILE A 127 -18.67 1.77 -28.84
N THR A 128 -18.54 2.40 -30.00
CA THR A 128 -18.18 3.82 -30.12
C THR A 128 -19.26 4.73 -29.56
N ALA A 129 -20.54 4.41 -29.77
CA ALA A 129 -21.64 5.17 -29.17
C ALA A 129 -21.62 5.08 -27.63
N GLU A 130 -21.44 3.87 -27.07
CA GLU A 130 -21.30 3.68 -25.62
C GLU A 130 -20.05 4.38 -25.04
N TYR A 131 -18.95 4.43 -25.81
CA TYR A 131 -17.76 5.20 -25.43
C TYR A 131 -18.07 6.70 -25.31
N HIS A 132 -18.78 7.28 -26.28
CA HIS A 132 -19.15 8.70 -26.23
C HIS A 132 -20.13 9.00 -25.08
N LYS A 133 -21.07 8.10 -24.77
CA LYS A 133 -21.97 8.23 -23.61
C LYS A 133 -21.21 8.45 -22.30
N ILE A 134 -20.00 7.90 -22.14
CA ILE A 134 -19.17 8.11 -20.94
C ILE A 134 -18.96 9.61 -20.69
N PHE A 135 -18.66 10.37 -21.75
CA PHE A 135 -18.35 11.80 -21.68
C PHE A 135 -19.59 12.71 -21.66
N GLU A 136 -20.76 12.16 -21.96
CA GLU A 136 -22.06 12.83 -21.83
C GLU A 136 -22.55 12.83 -20.37
N HIS A 137 -22.02 11.92 -19.54
CA HIS A 137 -22.45 11.72 -18.16
C HIS A 137 -21.26 11.85 -17.17
N PRO A 138 -20.97 13.05 -16.63
CA PRO A 138 -19.76 13.32 -15.84
C PRO A 138 -19.54 12.41 -14.61
N LEU A 139 -20.60 12.05 -13.88
CA LEU A 139 -20.47 11.16 -12.73
C LEU A 139 -20.16 9.71 -13.15
N PHE A 140 -20.65 9.31 -14.32
CA PHE A 140 -20.29 8.03 -14.93
C PHE A 140 -18.86 8.07 -15.49
N GLU A 141 -18.43 9.19 -16.08
CA GLU A 141 -17.03 9.46 -16.45
C GLU A 141 -16.07 9.26 -15.27
N ILE A 142 -16.40 9.83 -14.10
CA ILE A 142 -15.62 9.65 -12.86
C ILE A 142 -15.58 8.18 -12.42
N GLN A 143 -16.69 7.46 -12.56
CA GLN A 143 -16.70 6.04 -12.25
C GLN A 143 -15.75 5.26 -13.17
N VAL A 144 -15.85 5.46 -14.49
CA VAL A 144 -14.99 4.80 -15.48
C VAL A 144 -13.52 5.14 -15.23
N LEU A 145 -13.23 6.39 -14.86
CA LEU A 145 -11.89 6.80 -14.41
C LEU A 145 -11.42 5.95 -13.23
N GLY A 146 -12.25 5.80 -12.19
CA GLY A 146 -11.94 4.92 -11.06
C GLY A 146 -11.70 3.46 -11.46
N ARG A 147 -12.41 2.96 -12.49
CA ARG A 147 -12.17 1.61 -13.04
C ARG A 147 -10.84 1.50 -13.76
N LEU A 148 -10.45 2.51 -14.53
CA LEU A 148 -9.17 2.51 -15.21
C LEU A 148 -8.00 2.68 -14.23
N MET A 149 -8.15 3.50 -13.19
CA MET A 149 -7.16 3.57 -12.12
C MET A 149 -7.01 2.23 -11.38
N GLN A 150 -8.12 1.50 -11.19
CA GLN A 150 -8.07 0.13 -10.67
C GLN A 150 -7.38 -0.82 -11.65
N HIS A 151 -7.73 -0.76 -12.93
CA HIS A 151 -7.10 -1.55 -13.99
C HIS A 151 -5.58 -1.36 -13.98
N ASP A 152 -5.13 -0.10 -13.92
CA ASP A 152 -3.72 0.21 -13.93
C ASP A 152 -2.99 -0.31 -12.69
N SER A 153 -3.67 -0.39 -11.55
CA SER A 153 -3.05 -0.79 -10.29
C SER A 153 -3.14 -2.29 -10.00
N THR A 154 -4.12 -2.99 -10.59
CA THR A 154 -4.48 -4.37 -10.21
C THR A 154 -4.62 -5.31 -11.41
N GLY A 155 -4.41 -4.79 -12.62
CA GLY A 155 -4.62 -5.50 -13.87
C GLY A 155 -6.09 -5.50 -14.34
N PRO A 156 -6.38 -6.23 -15.43
CA PRO A 156 -7.70 -6.27 -16.06
C PRO A 156 -8.87 -6.59 -15.14
N LEU A 157 -9.98 -5.89 -15.35
CA LEU A 157 -11.23 -6.10 -14.62
C LEU A 157 -12.06 -7.19 -15.29
N SER A 158 -12.62 -8.14 -14.53
CA SER A 158 -13.33 -9.27 -15.14
C SER A 158 -14.75 -9.54 -14.64
N ALA A 159 -15.14 -9.01 -13.48
CA ALA A 159 -16.49 -9.19 -12.94
C ALA A 159 -17.42 -8.02 -13.32
N ASN A 160 -18.63 -8.33 -13.82
CA ASN A 160 -19.70 -7.36 -14.10
C ASN A 160 -19.23 -6.14 -14.90
N LEU A 161 -18.73 -6.37 -16.12
CA LEU A 161 -18.26 -5.32 -17.00
C LEU A 161 -19.40 -4.39 -17.45
N ALA A 162 -20.60 -4.92 -17.68
CA ALA A 162 -21.79 -4.13 -18.01
C ALA A 162 -22.05 -3.04 -16.97
N GLY A 163 -22.18 -3.38 -15.69
CA GLY A 163 -22.38 -2.39 -14.64
C GLY A 163 -21.20 -1.45 -14.37
N LYS A 164 -20.05 -1.66 -15.03
CA LYS A 164 -18.84 -0.82 -14.89
C LYS A 164 -18.67 0.15 -16.06
N PHE A 165 -18.98 -0.29 -17.29
CA PHE A 165 -18.64 0.41 -18.53
C PHE A 165 -19.82 0.71 -19.45
N LEU A 166 -21.04 0.24 -19.15
CA LEU A 166 -22.26 0.61 -19.87
C LEU A 166 -23.14 1.51 -18.99
N TYR A 167 -23.49 2.70 -19.49
CA TYR A 167 -24.24 3.70 -18.74
C TYR A 167 -25.60 3.16 -18.27
N ASP A 168 -26.35 2.55 -19.19
CA ASP A 168 -27.70 2.05 -18.94
C ASP A 168 -27.75 0.89 -17.94
N SER A 169 -26.66 0.13 -17.82
CA SER A 169 -26.51 -0.87 -16.76
C SER A 169 -26.08 -0.23 -15.43
N ASN A 170 -25.33 0.87 -15.50
CA ASN A 170 -24.74 1.51 -14.35
C ASN A 170 -25.71 2.35 -13.52
N ARG A 171 -26.67 3.03 -14.14
CA ARG A 171 -27.67 3.88 -13.46
C ARG A 171 -28.37 3.19 -12.28
N PHE A 172 -28.56 1.86 -12.34
CA PHE A 172 -29.22 1.10 -11.28
C PHE A 172 -28.28 0.60 -10.16
N THR A 173 -27.00 0.93 -10.22
CA THR A 173 -26.00 0.44 -9.24
C THR A 173 -25.91 1.31 -7.99
N GLY A 174 -26.42 2.54 -8.04
CA GLY A 174 -26.28 3.53 -6.95
C GLY A 174 -24.89 4.15 -6.81
N ILE A 175 -23.94 3.79 -7.68
CA ILE A 175 -22.56 4.33 -7.60
C ILE A 175 -22.53 5.81 -7.99
N ILE A 176 -23.32 6.23 -8.98
CA ILE A 176 -23.41 7.63 -9.39
C ILE A 176 -23.93 8.51 -8.24
N GLY A 177 -25.01 8.09 -7.56
CA GLY A 177 -25.52 8.76 -6.36
C GLY A 177 -24.49 8.80 -5.23
N TYR A 178 -23.74 7.72 -5.03
CA TYR A 178 -22.63 7.69 -4.07
C TYR A 178 -21.53 8.71 -4.38
N ILE A 179 -21.08 8.79 -5.64
CA ILE A 179 -20.04 9.74 -6.07
C ILE A 179 -20.50 11.17 -5.82
N SER A 180 -21.74 11.49 -6.18
CA SER A 180 -22.34 12.82 -5.96
C SER A 180 -22.30 13.21 -4.48
N GLU A 181 -22.78 12.35 -3.58
CA GLU A 181 -22.77 12.64 -2.14
C GLU A 181 -21.37 12.70 -1.55
N TYR A 182 -20.44 11.90 -2.06
CA TYR A 182 -19.05 11.92 -1.63
C TYR A 182 -18.38 13.25 -1.99
N MET A 183 -18.56 13.73 -3.22
CA MET A 183 -17.99 15.00 -3.68
C MET A 183 -18.57 16.20 -2.90
N LYS A 184 -19.89 16.19 -2.63
CA LYS A 184 -20.53 17.20 -1.75
C LYS A 184 -19.91 17.21 -0.37
N PHE A 185 -19.73 16.03 0.21
CA PHE A 185 -19.14 15.91 1.54
C PHE A 185 -17.71 16.45 1.59
N ILE A 186 -16.87 16.14 0.59
CA ILE A 186 -15.51 16.68 0.50
C ILE A 186 -15.55 18.20 0.45
N ALA A 187 -16.34 18.79 -0.45
CA ALA A 187 -16.45 20.24 -0.61
C ALA A 187 -16.89 20.94 0.70
N GLN A 188 -17.93 20.40 1.35
CA GLN A 188 -18.44 20.90 2.64
C GLN A 188 -17.36 20.86 3.73
N VAL A 189 -16.68 19.72 3.87
CA VAL A 189 -15.66 19.51 4.89
C VAL A 189 -14.44 20.40 4.68
N THR A 190 -14.01 20.61 3.43
CA THR A 190 -12.87 21.47 3.13
C THR A 190 -13.17 22.95 3.37
N ASP A 191 -14.38 23.40 3.05
CA ASP A 191 -14.82 24.78 3.32
C ASP A 191 -15.04 25.03 4.82
N ASP A 192 -15.86 24.21 5.48
CA ASP A 192 -16.26 24.40 6.88
C ASP A 192 -15.09 24.29 7.85
N LEU A 193 -14.12 23.41 7.56
CA LEU A 193 -12.96 23.19 8.43
C LEU A 193 -11.71 23.92 7.96
N GLN A 194 -11.73 24.63 6.82
CA GLN A 194 -10.54 25.26 6.23
C GLN A 194 -9.34 24.29 6.19
N ILE A 195 -9.59 23.07 5.71
CA ILE A 195 -8.59 22.01 5.59
C ILE A 195 -8.37 21.62 4.14
N SER A 196 -7.24 20.98 3.89
CA SER A 196 -6.93 20.27 2.65
C SER A 196 -7.01 18.76 2.90
N THR A 197 -7.65 18.00 2.01
CA THR A 197 -7.80 16.53 2.15
C THR A 197 -7.59 15.76 0.85
N ASP A 198 -6.96 14.59 0.96
CA ASP A 198 -6.86 13.58 -0.11
C ASP A 198 -7.75 12.35 0.18
N GLY A 199 -8.63 12.44 1.19
CA GLY A 199 -9.49 11.36 1.69
C GLY A 199 -8.86 10.46 2.77
N SER A 200 -7.53 10.45 2.90
CA SER A 200 -6.75 9.66 3.86
C SER A 200 -5.85 10.50 4.79
N GLY A 201 -5.50 11.71 4.36
CA GLY A 201 -4.78 12.72 5.13
C GLY A 201 -5.53 14.04 5.13
N VAL A 202 -5.41 14.79 6.22
CA VAL A 202 -6.01 16.12 6.40
C VAL A 202 -4.91 17.09 6.87
N MET A 203 -4.80 18.25 6.22
CA MET A 203 -3.86 19.30 6.55
C MET A 203 -4.59 20.61 6.83
N SER A 204 -4.12 21.40 7.80
CA SER A 204 -4.67 22.73 8.10
C SER A 204 -4.14 23.76 7.10
N LEU A 205 -4.99 24.64 6.57
CA LEU A 205 -4.57 25.72 5.65
C LEU A 205 -3.63 26.76 6.30
N SER A 206 -3.49 26.76 7.63
CA SER A 206 -2.62 27.67 8.38
C SER A 206 -1.11 27.41 8.22
N GLU A 207 -0.71 26.29 7.61
CA GLU A 207 0.70 25.97 7.32
C GLU A 207 0.94 26.14 5.81
N GLY A 208 1.27 27.36 5.38
CA GLY A 208 1.46 27.72 3.98
C GLY A 208 2.41 26.79 3.21
N THR A 209 1.85 25.75 2.59
CA THR A 209 2.57 24.83 1.72
C THR A 209 1.80 24.68 0.41
N ASN A 210 2.44 25.10 -0.68
CA ASN A 210 2.00 24.78 -2.04
C ASN A 210 1.88 23.26 -2.20
N LEU A 211 0.65 22.75 -2.18
CA LEU A 211 0.29 21.32 -2.30
C LEU A 211 -0.46 21.07 -3.62
N GLU A 212 -0.07 21.77 -4.68
CA GLU A 212 -0.91 22.11 -5.85
C GLU A 212 -1.50 20.95 -6.67
N ASN A 213 -1.35 19.66 -6.34
CA ASN A 213 -1.82 18.60 -7.24
C ASN A 213 -2.48 17.36 -6.61
N LEU A 214 -2.68 17.29 -5.29
CA LEU A 214 -3.23 16.06 -4.66
C LEU A 214 -4.32 16.27 -3.60
N TYR A 215 -4.48 17.48 -3.07
CA TYR A 215 -5.40 17.78 -1.99
C TYR A 215 -6.50 18.73 -2.44
N VAL A 216 -7.76 18.40 -2.14
CA VAL A 216 -8.89 19.31 -2.28
C VAL A 216 -8.94 20.21 -1.05
N SER A 217 -9.14 21.50 -1.24
CA SER A 217 -9.17 22.53 -0.21
C SER A 217 -10.28 23.56 -0.46
N ALA A 218 -10.49 24.48 0.49
CA ALA A 218 -11.40 25.61 0.31
C ALA A 218 -11.04 26.51 -0.88
N ASP A 219 -9.75 26.58 -1.25
CA ASP A 219 -9.26 27.39 -2.36
C ASP A 219 -9.30 26.64 -3.71
N THR A 220 -9.73 25.38 -3.73
CA THR A 220 -9.89 24.63 -4.98
C THR A 220 -11.05 25.23 -5.76
N ASP A 221 -10.83 25.55 -7.04
CA ASP A 221 -11.91 26.02 -7.92
C ASP A 221 -12.88 24.86 -8.22
N LEU A 222 -13.93 24.78 -7.40
CA LEU A 222 -15.00 23.79 -7.55
C LEU A 222 -16.12 24.28 -8.47
N THR A 223 -16.00 25.46 -9.09
CA THR A 223 -17.05 26.03 -9.96
C THR A 223 -17.39 25.06 -11.08
N ARG A 224 -16.35 24.54 -11.75
CA ARG A 224 -16.51 23.54 -12.83
C ARG A 224 -17.05 22.21 -12.32
N VAL A 225 -16.77 21.84 -11.08
CA VAL A 225 -17.29 20.60 -10.45
C VAL A 225 -18.78 20.73 -10.14
N SER A 226 -19.21 21.90 -9.67
CA SER A 226 -20.61 22.17 -9.38
C SER A 226 -21.50 22.08 -10.63
N GLU A 227 -20.95 22.39 -11.81
CA GLU A 227 -21.59 22.22 -13.12
C GLU A 227 -21.72 20.74 -13.55
N LEU A 228 -20.87 19.85 -13.02
CA LEU A 228 -20.92 18.40 -13.30
C LEU A 228 -22.00 17.68 -12.49
N LEU A 229 -22.57 18.34 -11.48
CA LEU A 229 -23.55 17.75 -10.59
C LEU A 229 -24.97 17.96 -11.14
N PRO A 230 -25.86 16.96 -11.07
CA PRO A 230 -27.23 17.07 -11.54
C PRO A 230 -27.99 18.27 -10.96
N ALA A 231 -28.88 18.86 -11.75
CA ALA A 231 -29.67 20.02 -11.35
C ALA A 231 -30.41 19.74 -10.02
N GLY A 232 -30.29 20.64 -9.05
CA GLY A 232 -30.82 20.47 -7.68
C GLY A 232 -29.80 19.91 -6.67
N THR A 233 -28.71 19.29 -7.12
CA THR A 233 -27.62 18.83 -6.23
C THR A 233 -26.49 19.85 -6.05
N ALA A 234 -26.33 20.79 -7.00
CA ALA A 234 -25.37 21.87 -6.94
C ALA A 234 -25.62 22.89 -5.81
N ALA A 235 -26.88 23.04 -5.35
CA ALA A 235 -27.23 23.96 -4.26
C ALA A 235 -26.53 23.61 -2.92
N GLY A 236 -26.16 22.33 -2.73
CA GLY A 236 -25.41 21.86 -1.56
C GLY A 236 -23.89 22.03 -1.66
N PHE A 237 -23.37 22.43 -2.83
CA PHE A 237 -21.94 22.73 -3.04
C PHE A 237 -21.55 24.13 -2.55
N ASN A 238 -22.51 25.07 -2.52
CA ASN A 238 -22.28 26.49 -2.19
C ASN A 238 -22.94 26.96 -0.88
N SER A 239 -23.44 26.07 -0.01
CA SER A 239 -24.21 26.48 1.17
C SER A 239 -23.68 25.92 2.50
N ARG A 240 -23.33 26.83 3.41
CA ARG A 240 -22.97 26.65 4.84
C ARG A 240 -24.12 26.16 5.74
N ALA A 241 -25.11 25.45 5.19
CA ALA A 241 -26.30 25.06 5.93
C ALA A 241 -26.64 23.59 5.65
N VAL A 242 -26.00 22.69 6.40
CA VAL A 242 -26.58 21.37 6.64
C VAL A 242 -27.79 21.55 7.56
N SER A 243 -28.92 21.97 7.00
CA SER A 243 -30.20 21.92 7.66
C SER A 243 -31.31 21.77 6.63
N ASN A 244 -31.93 20.59 6.64
CA ASN A 244 -33.21 20.24 6.02
C ASN A 244 -33.21 20.08 4.49
N ILE A 245 -32.63 18.98 4.01
CA ILE A 245 -33.05 18.39 2.73
C ILE A 245 -34.12 17.34 3.07
N ASN A 246 -35.37 17.60 2.69
CA ASN A 246 -36.49 16.67 2.86
C ASN A 246 -36.27 15.39 2.03
N GLU A 247 -36.64 14.24 2.58
CA GLU A 247 -36.68 12.97 1.85
C GLU A 247 -37.59 13.08 0.62
N GLY A 248 -37.11 12.62 -0.54
CA GLY A 248 -37.93 12.47 -1.75
C GLY A 248 -37.56 13.32 -2.96
N GLN A 249 -36.39 13.98 -3.00
CA GLN A 249 -35.96 14.74 -4.20
C GLN A 249 -35.01 13.99 -5.15
N TYR A 250 -34.80 12.68 -4.94
CA TYR A 250 -33.99 11.82 -5.82
C TYR A 250 -34.89 10.80 -6.54
N ASP A 251 -35.86 11.30 -7.31
CA ASP A 251 -36.67 10.46 -8.21
C ASP A 251 -35.98 10.20 -9.56
N ASP A 252 -34.79 10.78 -9.76
CA ASP A 252 -33.93 10.48 -10.91
C ASP A 252 -33.17 9.17 -10.66
N PRO A 253 -33.40 8.12 -11.47
CA PRO A 253 -32.64 6.86 -11.41
C PRO A 253 -31.12 7.07 -11.43
N ASP A 254 -30.64 8.14 -12.07
CA ASP A 254 -29.22 8.40 -12.24
C ASP A 254 -28.56 8.90 -10.95
N THR A 255 -29.31 9.51 -10.02
CA THR A 255 -28.78 9.97 -8.72
C THR A 255 -29.30 9.19 -7.54
N GLN A 256 -30.05 8.11 -7.78
CA GLN A 256 -30.68 7.35 -6.72
C GLN A 256 -29.63 6.79 -5.74
N ILE A 257 -29.76 7.23 -4.49
CA ILE A 257 -28.89 6.80 -3.40
C ILE A 257 -29.41 5.49 -2.83
N LEU A 258 -28.54 4.50 -2.67
CA LEU A 258 -28.90 3.23 -2.02
C LEU A 258 -28.59 3.29 -0.53
N LEU A 259 -29.63 3.13 0.31
CA LEU A 259 -29.49 3.11 1.78
C LEU A 259 -29.54 1.69 2.33
N LYS A 260 -28.72 1.42 3.38
CA LYS A 260 -28.67 0.11 4.06
C LYS A 260 -30.03 -0.29 4.64
N SER A 261 -30.77 0.68 5.16
CA SER A 261 -32.07 0.50 5.82
C SER A 261 -33.23 0.22 4.87
N VAL A 262 -33.17 0.72 3.63
CA VAL A 262 -34.26 0.63 2.65
C VAL A 262 -34.03 -0.53 1.67
N VAL A 263 -32.81 -0.65 1.15
CA VAL A 263 -32.53 -1.52 -0.01
C VAL A 263 -31.96 -2.89 0.42
N GLY A 264 -31.65 -3.11 1.70
CA GLY A 264 -31.00 -4.35 2.18
C GLY A 264 -31.72 -5.66 1.82
N ALA A 265 -33.04 -5.68 1.83
CA ALA A 265 -33.85 -6.86 1.49
C ALA A 265 -33.98 -7.05 -0.04
N GLU A 266 -34.19 -5.98 -0.79
CA GLU A 266 -34.29 -6.01 -2.25
C GLU A 266 -32.93 -6.33 -2.91
N LEU A 267 -31.85 -5.78 -2.37
CA LEU A 267 -30.48 -6.12 -2.76
C LEU A 267 -30.16 -7.59 -2.52
N SER A 268 -30.62 -8.16 -1.41
CA SER A 268 -30.42 -9.58 -1.14
C SER A 268 -31.13 -10.45 -2.18
N LYS A 269 -32.31 -10.03 -2.67
CA LYS A 269 -33.02 -10.71 -3.78
C LYS A 269 -32.32 -10.49 -5.13
N ALA A 270 -31.89 -9.28 -5.44
CA ALA A 270 -31.13 -8.99 -6.67
C ALA A 270 -29.81 -9.79 -6.74
N ARG A 271 -29.15 -9.98 -5.59
CA ARG A 271 -27.94 -10.81 -5.45
C ARG A 271 -28.20 -12.30 -5.61
N GLN A 272 -29.39 -12.81 -5.28
CA GLN A 272 -29.74 -14.22 -5.47
C GLN A 272 -29.84 -14.60 -6.95
N ASN A 273 -30.24 -13.66 -7.81
CA ASN A 273 -30.34 -13.85 -9.26
C ASN A 273 -29.09 -13.34 -10.01
N TYR A 274 -28.10 -12.82 -9.30
CA TYR A 274 -26.86 -12.35 -9.89
C TYR A 274 -26.00 -13.55 -10.33
N THR A 275 -25.82 -13.68 -11.65
CA THR A 275 -24.85 -14.66 -12.19
C THR A 275 -23.49 -13.99 -12.23
N ALA A 276 -22.54 -14.50 -11.45
CA ALA A 276 -21.16 -14.03 -11.48
C ALA A 276 -20.51 -14.50 -12.79
N HIS A 277 -20.55 -13.68 -13.84
CA HIS A 277 -19.78 -13.93 -15.07
C HIS A 277 -18.31 -13.51 -14.85
N SER A 278 -17.65 -14.11 -13.86
CA SER A 278 -16.25 -13.83 -13.57
C SER A 278 -15.38 -14.63 -14.52
N VAL A 279 -14.88 -13.97 -15.57
CA VAL A 279 -13.77 -14.52 -16.37
C VAL A 279 -12.47 -14.37 -15.58
N ASN A 280 -11.53 -15.30 -15.71
CA ASN A 280 -10.21 -15.15 -15.08
C ASN A 280 -9.50 -13.92 -15.71
N PRO A 281 -9.02 -12.93 -14.92
CA PRO A 281 -8.30 -11.77 -15.44
C PRO A 281 -7.16 -12.12 -16.42
N LYS A 282 -6.49 -13.27 -16.24
CA LYS A 282 -5.44 -13.74 -17.16
C LYS A 282 -5.92 -14.02 -18.59
N LEU A 283 -7.21 -14.33 -18.76
CA LEU A 283 -7.81 -14.59 -20.07
C LEU A 283 -8.17 -13.30 -20.82
N ILE A 284 -8.20 -12.16 -20.13
CA ILE A 284 -8.55 -10.87 -20.72
C ILE A 284 -7.35 -9.93 -20.84
N ASP A 285 -6.27 -10.17 -20.07
CA ASP A 285 -5.00 -9.42 -20.11
C ASP A 285 -4.41 -9.19 -21.51
N PRO A 286 -4.37 -10.18 -22.42
CA PRO A 286 -3.78 -9.99 -23.74
C PRO A 286 -4.48 -8.94 -24.62
N TYR A 287 -5.71 -8.55 -24.28
CA TYR A 287 -6.51 -7.60 -25.05
C TYR A 287 -6.32 -6.14 -24.62
N TYR A 288 -5.58 -5.87 -23.54
CA TYR A 288 -5.42 -4.51 -23.02
C TYR A 288 -4.04 -3.94 -23.36
N LYS A 289 -4.03 -2.68 -23.76
CA LYS A 289 -2.83 -1.92 -24.12
C LYS A 289 -2.31 -1.14 -22.93
N ILE A 290 -0.99 -1.11 -22.77
CA ILE A 290 -0.33 -0.16 -21.87
C ILE A 290 -0.32 1.20 -22.57
N VAL A 291 -1.06 2.16 -22.02
CA VAL A 291 -1.14 3.54 -22.55
C VAL A 291 -0.45 4.56 -21.63
N LEU A 292 -0.08 4.13 -20.43
CA LEU A 292 0.74 4.93 -19.52
C LEU A 292 2.16 5.07 -20.09
N PRO A 293 2.85 6.19 -19.78
CA PRO A 293 4.26 6.32 -20.12
C PRO A 293 5.05 5.13 -19.60
N THR A 294 5.84 4.52 -20.47
CA THR A 294 6.80 3.47 -20.11
C THR A 294 8.12 4.07 -19.59
N SER A 295 8.24 5.39 -19.56
CA SER A 295 9.41 6.08 -19.01
C SER A 295 9.03 6.99 -17.84
N ASN A 296 9.90 7.13 -16.84
CA ASN A 296 9.77 8.17 -15.82
C ASN A 296 11.13 8.84 -15.51
N ASN A 297 11.07 9.94 -14.75
CA ASN A 297 12.23 10.74 -14.38
C ASN A 297 12.55 10.69 -12.88
N ASN A 298 12.08 9.64 -12.17
CA ASN A 298 12.37 9.43 -10.76
C ASN A 298 13.89 9.42 -10.54
N LYS A 299 14.39 10.14 -9.53
CA LYS A 299 15.81 10.22 -9.19
C LYS A 299 16.34 8.93 -8.60
N ILE A 300 15.51 8.31 -7.77
CA ILE A 300 15.75 6.98 -7.21
C ILE A 300 14.49 6.17 -7.49
N ASN A 301 14.52 5.42 -8.58
CA ASN A 301 13.38 4.64 -9.07
C ASN A 301 13.39 3.24 -8.45
N VAL A 302 12.29 2.80 -7.86
CA VAL A 302 12.16 1.46 -7.26
C VAL A 302 11.17 0.64 -8.06
N VAL A 303 11.55 -0.58 -8.41
CA VAL A 303 10.72 -1.56 -9.14
C VAL A 303 10.95 -2.97 -8.57
N SER A 304 9.97 -3.85 -8.69
CA SER A 304 10.03 -5.25 -8.25
C SER A 304 8.92 -6.04 -8.94
N ASP A 305 9.06 -7.37 -9.04
CA ASP A 305 8.02 -8.27 -9.57
C ASP A 305 7.52 -7.84 -10.97
N ILE A 306 8.45 -7.43 -11.83
CA ILE A 306 8.14 -6.96 -13.19
C ILE A 306 7.71 -8.14 -14.06
N HIS A 307 8.31 -9.32 -13.85
CA HIS A 307 8.05 -10.54 -14.62
C HIS A 307 8.08 -10.31 -16.14
N ALA A 308 9.05 -9.52 -16.60
CA ALA A 308 9.19 -9.20 -18.01
C ALA A 308 9.42 -10.50 -18.81
N GLY A 309 8.58 -10.74 -19.82
CA GLY A 309 8.59 -11.95 -20.63
C GLY A 309 7.41 -12.90 -20.42
N VAL A 310 6.59 -12.73 -19.37
CA VAL A 310 5.43 -13.62 -19.11
C VAL A 310 4.36 -13.54 -20.20
N ALA A 311 3.93 -12.32 -20.55
CA ALA A 311 2.87 -12.11 -21.55
C ALA A 311 3.42 -12.11 -22.99
N ASN A 312 4.70 -11.75 -23.17
CA ASN A 312 5.36 -11.72 -24.46
C ASN A 312 6.77 -12.32 -24.32
N LYS A 313 6.91 -13.61 -24.64
CA LYS A 313 8.19 -14.35 -24.56
C LYS A 313 9.29 -13.79 -25.47
N ASN A 314 8.96 -12.90 -26.41
CA ASN A 314 9.91 -12.22 -27.28
C ASN A 314 10.37 -10.85 -26.72
N LEU A 315 9.89 -10.46 -25.54
CA LEU A 315 10.33 -9.22 -24.91
C LEU A 315 11.79 -9.41 -24.43
N THR A 316 12.72 -8.69 -25.05
CA THR A 316 14.16 -8.79 -24.73
C THR A 316 14.66 -7.69 -23.80
N SER A 317 13.80 -6.72 -23.46
CA SER A 317 14.11 -5.54 -22.64
C SER A 317 13.08 -5.36 -21.53
N LEU A 318 13.43 -4.58 -20.50
CA LEU A 318 12.48 -4.20 -19.46
C LEU A 318 11.32 -3.38 -20.07
N PRO A 319 10.09 -3.48 -19.53
CA PRO A 319 8.92 -2.74 -20.01
C PRO A 319 8.90 -1.29 -19.53
N PHE A 320 9.99 -0.79 -18.95
CA PHE A 320 10.13 0.59 -18.51
C PHE A 320 11.53 1.15 -18.80
N SER A 321 11.65 2.48 -18.78
CA SER A 321 12.93 3.19 -18.83
C SER A 321 13.04 4.30 -17.78
N ASN A 322 14.22 4.43 -17.20
CA ASN A 322 14.59 5.52 -16.30
C ASN A 322 16.11 5.69 -16.33
N ASP A 323 16.56 6.90 -16.67
CA ASP A 323 17.99 7.21 -16.88
C ASP A 323 18.76 7.50 -15.58
N ASN A 324 18.07 7.61 -14.44
CA ASN A 324 18.67 7.86 -13.13
C ASN A 324 19.01 6.53 -12.42
N PHE A 325 18.99 6.52 -11.08
CA PHE A 325 19.35 5.36 -10.28
C PHE A 325 18.13 4.47 -10.04
N ASN A 326 18.23 3.20 -10.38
CA ASN A 326 17.17 2.21 -10.25
C ASN A 326 17.49 1.19 -9.14
N ILE A 327 16.47 0.79 -8.41
CA ILE A 327 16.50 -0.31 -7.44
C ILE A 327 15.57 -1.38 -7.98
N ILE A 328 16.13 -2.49 -8.43
CA ILE A 328 15.37 -3.65 -8.87
C ILE A 328 15.35 -4.70 -7.75
N ALA A 329 14.22 -4.82 -7.07
CA ALA A 329 14.04 -5.74 -5.95
C ALA A 329 13.58 -7.14 -6.40
N GLY A 330 14.33 -7.75 -7.31
CA GLY A 330 14.12 -9.10 -7.83
C GLY A 330 12.94 -9.27 -8.78
N ASP A 331 12.90 -10.44 -9.40
CA ASP A 331 11.84 -10.90 -10.32
C ASP A 331 11.60 -9.93 -11.47
N ALA A 332 12.70 -9.44 -12.05
CA ALA A 332 12.62 -8.54 -13.18
C ALA A 332 12.19 -9.28 -14.46
N SER A 333 12.55 -10.57 -14.60
CA SER A 333 12.35 -11.33 -15.83
C SER A 333 11.95 -12.79 -15.62
N ASP A 334 11.07 -13.24 -16.50
CA ASP A 334 10.68 -14.64 -16.69
C ASP A 334 11.13 -15.16 -18.08
N GLY A 335 12.05 -14.46 -18.75
CA GLY A 335 12.37 -14.69 -20.16
C GLY A 335 13.72 -14.13 -20.64
N ARG A 336 14.77 -14.19 -19.82
CA ARG A 336 16.14 -13.74 -20.13
C ARG A 336 16.24 -12.32 -20.67
N VAL A 337 15.45 -11.41 -20.12
CA VAL A 337 15.52 -9.98 -20.44
C VAL A 337 16.88 -9.40 -20.08
N SER A 338 17.36 -8.46 -20.90
CA SER A 338 18.60 -7.72 -20.67
C SER A 338 18.40 -6.23 -20.92
N ASP A 339 19.11 -5.39 -20.17
CA ASP A 339 19.15 -3.94 -20.40
C ASP A 339 20.54 -3.40 -20.05
N LYS A 340 21.25 -2.93 -21.07
CA LYS A 340 22.62 -2.45 -20.93
C LYS A 340 22.73 -1.02 -20.42
N ASN A 341 21.63 -0.27 -20.41
CA ASN A 341 21.63 1.17 -20.14
C ASN A 341 21.11 1.51 -18.75
N ILE A 342 20.32 0.62 -18.15
CA ILE A 342 19.76 0.83 -16.81
C ILE A 342 20.85 0.80 -15.73
N LYS A 343 20.86 1.81 -14.86
CA LYS A 343 21.88 2.03 -13.82
C LYS A 343 21.28 1.89 -12.43
N GLY A 344 22.09 1.43 -11.47
CA GLY A 344 21.70 1.35 -10.07
C GLY A 344 22.04 0.01 -9.43
N ILE A 345 21.09 -0.60 -8.73
CA ILE A 345 21.27 -1.85 -7.99
C ILE A 345 20.20 -2.87 -8.33
N TYR A 346 20.56 -4.14 -8.19
CA TYR A 346 19.68 -5.29 -8.40
C TYR A 346 19.85 -6.26 -7.24
N VAL A 347 18.78 -6.83 -6.70
CA VAL A 347 18.85 -8.00 -5.81
C VAL A 347 18.12 -9.17 -6.45
N ILE A 348 18.64 -10.39 -6.25
CA ILE A 348 18.14 -11.59 -6.92
C ILE A 348 16.76 -11.96 -6.38
N GLY A 349 15.83 -12.24 -7.30
CA GLY A 349 14.55 -12.87 -7.01
C GLY A 349 14.49 -14.35 -7.41
N ASN A 350 13.30 -14.89 -7.35
CA ASN A 350 12.97 -16.31 -7.44
C ASN A 350 12.83 -16.74 -8.89
N HIS A 351 12.18 -15.88 -9.65
CA HIS A 351 12.03 -16.03 -11.07
C HIS A 351 13.37 -15.79 -11.76
N ASP A 352 14.25 -14.95 -11.20
CA ASP A 352 15.63 -14.82 -11.70
C ASP A 352 16.38 -16.16 -11.62
N MET A 353 16.25 -16.90 -10.50
CA MET A 353 16.84 -18.24 -10.39
C MET A 353 16.24 -19.21 -11.41
N THR A 354 14.93 -19.18 -11.58
CA THR A 354 14.20 -20.07 -12.49
C THR A 354 14.59 -19.77 -13.95
N ASP A 355 14.68 -18.49 -14.32
CA ASP A 355 15.04 -18.00 -15.65
C ASP A 355 16.48 -18.39 -16.05
N VAL A 356 17.42 -18.28 -15.10
CA VAL A 356 18.81 -18.70 -15.31
C VAL A 356 18.92 -20.22 -15.42
N LEU A 357 18.24 -20.96 -14.52
CA LEU A 357 18.41 -22.40 -14.39
C LEU A 357 17.47 -23.25 -15.28
N ALA A 358 16.47 -22.66 -15.94
CA ALA A 358 15.56 -23.40 -16.80
C ALA A 358 16.24 -23.87 -18.11
N GLY A 359 15.92 -25.10 -18.52
CA GLY A 359 16.17 -25.59 -19.88
C GLY A 359 17.55 -26.22 -20.14
N THR A 360 17.83 -26.47 -21.43
CA THR A 360 18.97 -27.27 -21.92
C THR A 360 20.36 -26.68 -21.64
N ILE A 361 20.45 -25.40 -21.27
CA ILE A 361 21.71 -24.69 -21.01
C ILE A 361 22.38 -25.23 -19.74
N VAL A 362 21.59 -25.55 -18.72
CA VAL A 362 22.09 -26.12 -17.44
C VAL A 362 22.60 -27.55 -17.58
N SER A 363 22.05 -28.33 -18.51
CA SER A 363 22.46 -29.73 -18.72
C SER A 363 23.92 -29.90 -19.17
N LYS A 364 24.57 -28.81 -19.62
CA LYS A 364 25.94 -28.81 -20.15
C LYS A 364 26.92 -27.97 -19.35
N ASP A 365 26.47 -27.32 -18.27
CA ASP A 365 27.35 -26.53 -17.41
C ASP A 365 27.93 -27.42 -16.30
N ASP A 366 29.25 -27.53 -16.27
CA ASP A 366 29.99 -28.33 -15.29
C ASP A 366 30.05 -27.65 -13.91
N THR A 367 29.92 -26.32 -13.84
CA THR A 367 29.89 -25.58 -12.57
C THR A 367 28.66 -25.95 -11.74
N LEU A 368 27.58 -26.32 -12.41
CA LEU A 368 26.31 -26.73 -11.80
C LEU A 368 26.22 -28.24 -11.56
N ALA A 369 27.24 -29.03 -11.94
CA ALA A 369 27.19 -30.49 -11.86
C ALA A 369 26.94 -30.99 -10.43
N LYS A 370 27.52 -30.32 -9.43
CA LYS A 370 27.35 -30.67 -8.01
C LYS A 370 25.91 -30.51 -7.50
N TYR A 371 25.06 -29.76 -8.19
CA TYR A 371 23.68 -29.53 -7.78
C TYR A 371 22.68 -30.50 -8.40
N ARG A 372 23.08 -31.31 -9.39
CA ARG A 372 22.18 -32.15 -10.20
C ARG A 372 21.37 -33.17 -9.38
N ASP A 373 21.90 -33.61 -8.24
CA ASP A 373 21.24 -34.57 -7.36
C ASP A 373 20.33 -33.90 -6.31
N TYR A 374 20.35 -32.58 -6.19
CA TYR A 374 19.51 -31.86 -5.25
C TYR A 374 18.10 -31.67 -5.82
N GLN A 375 17.09 -32.01 -5.00
CA GLN A 375 15.68 -31.93 -5.41
C GLN A 375 15.27 -30.53 -5.86
N TRP A 376 15.68 -29.48 -5.13
CA TRP A 376 15.35 -28.10 -5.50
C TRP A 376 15.90 -27.74 -6.89
N PHE A 377 17.10 -28.22 -7.23
CA PHE A 377 17.74 -27.93 -8.51
C PHE A 377 17.04 -28.65 -9.66
N GLN A 378 16.72 -29.94 -9.47
CA GLN A 378 15.95 -30.72 -10.44
C GLN A 378 14.58 -30.07 -10.75
N LEU A 379 13.90 -29.56 -9.72
CA LEU A 379 12.63 -28.86 -9.87
C LEU A 379 12.78 -27.52 -10.62
N LEU A 380 13.81 -26.71 -10.33
CA LEU A 380 14.07 -25.48 -11.08
C LEU A 380 14.40 -25.74 -12.55
N VAL A 381 15.25 -26.73 -12.85
CA VAL A 381 15.59 -27.12 -14.23
C VAL A 381 14.35 -27.59 -14.99
N ALA A 382 13.43 -28.27 -14.31
CA ALA A 382 12.14 -28.69 -14.84
C ALA A 382 11.11 -27.54 -14.96
N ASN A 383 11.50 -26.31 -14.63
CA ASN A 383 10.64 -25.13 -14.60
C ASN A 383 9.45 -25.26 -13.62
N LEU A 384 9.68 -25.93 -12.48
CA LEU A 384 8.73 -26.14 -11.39
C LEU A 384 9.12 -25.28 -10.17
N GLY A 385 9.31 -23.98 -10.40
CA GLY A 385 9.83 -23.03 -9.39
C GLY A 385 9.03 -23.03 -8.08
N ASN A 386 7.70 -23.01 -8.14
CA ASN A 386 6.83 -23.01 -6.96
C ASN A 386 7.10 -24.17 -5.98
N ASP A 387 7.44 -25.35 -6.51
CA ASP A 387 7.76 -26.54 -5.69
C ASP A 387 9.22 -26.53 -5.23
N ALA A 388 10.11 -25.88 -6.00
CA ALA A 388 11.53 -25.78 -5.70
C ALA A 388 11.86 -24.74 -4.63
N TRP A 389 11.20 -23.58 -4.68
CA TRP A 389 11.50 -22.42 -3.84
C TRP A 389 11.53 -22.70 -2.33
N PRO A 390 10.62 -23.51 -1.76
CA PRO A 390 10.69 -23.87 -0.33
C PRO A 390 11.87 -24.77 0.04
N LEU A 391 12.57 -25.34 -0.94
CA LEU A 391 13.68 -26.28 -0.77
C LEU A 391 15.03 -25.64 -1.08
N LEU A 392 15.06 -24.35 -1.42
CA LEU A 392 16.28 -23.62 -1.73
C LEU A 392 17.23 -23.59 -0.53
N PRO A 393 18.56 -23.67 -0.77
CA PRO A 393 19.54 -23.59 0.31
C PRO A 393 19.49 -22.20 0.95
N ALA A 394 19.33 -22.12 2.26
CA ALA A 394 19.48 -20.84 2.96
C ALA A 394 20.96 -20.42 3.05
N GLY A 395 21.20 -19.12 3.07
CA GLY A 395 22.53 -18.56 3.33
C GLY A 395 23.34 -18.22 2.09
N ASP A 396 24.65 -18.04 2.28
CA ASP A 396 25.61 -17.69 1.23
C ASP A 396 26.05 -18.94 0.44
N ASN A 397 25.10 -19.58 -0.23
CA ASN A 397 25.37 -20.70 -1.14
C ASN A 397 25.94 -20.17 -2.47
N ASP A 398 26.96 -20.82 -3.01
CA ASP A 398 27.62 -20.35 -4.23
C ASP A 398 26.75 -20.43 -5.49
N ILE A 399 25.62 -21.15 -5.45
CA ILE A 399 24.59 -21.03 -6.50
C ILE A 399 24.14 -19.58 -6.67
N TYR A 400 24.00 -18.81 -5.60
CA TYR A 400 23.55 -17.42 -5.68
C TYR A 400 24.56 -16.51 -6.36
N ALA A 401 25.86 -16.79 -6.21
CA ALA A 401 26.90 -16.10 -6.97
C ALA A 401 26.80 -16.41 -8.48
N TYR A 402 26.55 -17.68 -8.83
CA TYR A 402 26.31 -18.07 -10.23
C TYR A 402 25.10 -17.34 -10.84
N ILE A 403 23.98 -17.25 -10.10
CA ILE A 403 22.81 -16.48 -10.55
C ILE A 403 23.14 -14.98 -10.64
N ALA A 404 23.88 -14.44 -9.66
CA ALA A 404 24.29 -13.05 -9.65
C ALA A 404 25.10 -12.69 -10.89
N ASP A 405 26.05 -13.54 -11.29
CA ASP A 405 26.92 -13.32 -12.45
C ASP A 405 26.13 -13.32 -13.76
N ASP A 406 25.16 -14.23 -13.93
CA ASP A 406 24.27 -14.22 -15.11
C ASP A 406 23.45 -12.93 -15.16
N VAL A 407 22.77 -12.57 -14.05
CA VAL A 407 21.98 -11.34 -13.96
C VAL A 407 22.86 -10.10 -14.23
N GLN A 408 24.06 -10.07 -13.65
CA GLN A 408 25.03 -8.99 -13.83
C GLN A 408 25.46 -8.84 -15.30
N SER A 409 25.58 -9.95 -16.03
CA SER A 409 25.89 -9.95 -17.46
C SER A 409 24.75 -9.38 -18.32
N ARG A 410 23.51 -9.57 -17.90
CA ARG A 410 22.29 -9.04 -18.56
C ARG A 410 22.07 -7.56 -18.26
N PHE A 411 22.51 -7.10 -17.10
CA PHE A 411 22.37 -5.72 -16.62
C PHE A 411 23.71 -5.09 -16.21
N PRO A 412 24.63 -4.86 -17.15
CA PRO A 412 26.03 -4.50 -16.85
C PRO A 412 26.22 -3.16 -16.11
N GLN A 413 25.22 -2.28 -16.09
CA GLN A 413 25.28 -1.00 -15.38
C GLN A 413 24.53 -1.00 -14.04
N LEU A 414 23.87 -2.11 -13.69
CA LEU A 414 23.39 -2.37 -12.34
C LEU A 414 24.49 -3.06 -11.55
N LYS A 415 24.61 -2.77 -10.26
CA LYS A 415 25.39 -3.60 -9.34
C LYS A 415 24.46 -4.65 -8.73
N VAL A 416 24.68 -5.93 -9.05
CA VAL A 416 23.92 -7.02 -8.42
C VAL A 416 24.43 -7.24 -7.00
N LEU A 417 23.61 -6.89 -6.01
CA LEU A 417 23.95 -7.01 -4.59
C LEU A 417 23.55 -8.40 -4.07
N ASN A 418 24.48 -9.34 -4.11
CA ASN A 418 24.35 -10.64 -3.46
C ASN A 418 24.96 -10.59 -2.05
N ASN A 419 24.16 -10.31 -1.03
CA ASN A 419 24.59 -10.16 0.37
C ASN A 419 25.73 -9.13 0.52
N GLU A 420 25.56 -7.95 -0.07
CA GLU A 420 26.57 -6.90 -0.02
C GLU A 420 25.92 -5.51 0.01
N SER A 421 26.73 -4.46 0.09
CA SER A 421 26.21 -3.10 0.04
C SER A 421 26.95 -2.20 -0.95
N THR A 422 26.29 -1.09 -1.26
CA THR A 422 26.89 0.01 -2.02
C THR A 422 26.40 1.35 -1.49
N MET A 423 27.14 2.41 -1.79
CA MET A 423 26.79 3.78 -1.44
C MET A 423 26.29 4.52 -2.68
N TYR A 424 25.15 5.19 -2.54
CA TYR A 424 24.67 6.14 -3.55
C TYR A 424 23.99 7.32 -2.86
N ALA A 425 24.31 8.54 -3.29
CA ALA A 425 23.77 9.79 -2.73
C ALA A 425 23.84 9.90 -1.19
N GLY A 426 24.89 9.35 -0.56
CA GLY A 426 25.07 9.36 0.90
C GLY A 426 24.20 8.37 1.67
N VAL A 427 23.48 7.48 0.97
CA VAL A 427 22.70 6.38 1.54
C VAL A 427 23.37 5.05 1.21
N ARG A 428 23.44 4.16 2.19
CA ARG A 428 23.87 2.77 2.00
C ARG A 428 22.68 1.94 1.56
N TYR A 429 22.85 1.19 0.48
CA TYR A 429 21.90 0.17 0.04
C TYR A 429 22.48 -1.19 0.37
N ALA A 430 21.89 -1.89 1.33
CA ALA A 430 22.30 -3.23 1.74
C ALA A 430 21.40 -4.26 1.06
N GLY A 431 21.93 -4.96 0.06
CA GLY A 431 21.22 -5.99 -0.68
C GLY A 431 21.36 -7.36 -0.03
N LEU A 432 20.26 -8.08 0.15
CA LEU A 432 20.23 -9.42 0.72
C LEU A 432 19.56 -10.41 -0.26
N THR A 433 20.21 -11.55 -0.47
CA THR A 433 19.67 -12.68 -1.22
C THR A 433 18.99 -13.63 -0.23
N VAL A 434 17.71 -13.40 0.02
CA VAL A 434 16.95 -14.13 1.03
C VAL A 434 16.15 -15.26 0.36
N PRO A 435 16.27 -16.52 0.81
CA PRO A 435 15.41 -17.60 0.34
C PRO A 435 13.95 -17.33 0.73
N ILE A 436 13.06 -17.72 -0.16
CA ILE A 436 11.69 -17.18 -0.35
C ILE A 436 10.75 -17.49 0.79
N ARG A 437 11.02 -18.58 1.48
CA ARG A 437 10.12 -19.09 2.50
C ARG A 437 10.94 -19.60 3.66
N PHE A 438 10.68 -18.97 4.80
CA PHE A 438 10.99 -19.45 6.14
C PHE A 438 10.53 -20.90 6.33
N SER A 439 11.37 -21.84 5.93
CA SER A 439 11.25 -23.26 6.24
C SER A 439 11.48 -23.45 7.74
N ASN A 440 12.44 -22.69 8.29
CA ASN A 440 12.67 -22.50 9.70
C ASN A 440 12.93 -21.01 9.99
N GLN A 441 11.86 -20.30 10.33
CA GLN A 441 11.85 -18.86 10.52
C GLN A 441 12.93 -18.33 11.47
N ALA A 442 13.17 -19.02 12.59
CA ALA A 442 14.14 -18.56 13.58
C ALA A 442 15.58 -18.62 13.04
N THR A 443 15.91 -19.69 12.32
CA THR A 443 17.26 -19.93 11.76
C THR A 443 17.55 -18.94 10.65
N GLU A 444 16.59 -18.71 9.77
CA GLU A 444 16.77 -17.81 8.63
C GLU A 444 16.74 -16.33 9.07
N GLN A 445 15.90 -15.95 10.04
CA GLN A 445 15.99 -14.60 10.64
C GLN A 445 17.32 -14.37 11.37
N GLN A 446 17.90 -15.43 11.97
CA GLN A 446 19.23 -15.34 12.56
C GLN A 446 20.29 -15.13 11.48
N TRP A 447 20.24 -15.90 10.38
CA TRP A 447 21.14 -15.70 9.26
C TRP A 447 21.03 -14.28 8.67
N ILE A 448 19.81 -13.77 8.44
CA ILE A 448 19.59 -12.39 7.98
C ILE A 448 20.23 -11.39 8.95
N ALA A 449 20.09 -11.60 10.25
CA ALA A 449 20.70 -10.72 11.26
C ALA A 449 22.22 -10.76 11.21
N ASP A 450 22.82 -11.94 11.13
CA ASP A 450 24.27 -12.12 11.05
C ASP A 450 24.84 -11.48 9.78
N GLU A 451 24.13 -11.65 8.66
CA GLU A 451 24.52 -11.10 7.36
C GLU A 451 24.42 -9.57 7.33
N LEU A 452 23.35 -9.01 7.89
CA LEU A 452 23.22 -7.56 8.05
C LEU A 452 24.33 -7.00 8.94
N ILE A 453 24.66 -7.64 10.07
CA ILE A 453 25.77 -7.18 10.93
C ILE A 453 27.08 -7.17 10.14
N ARG A 454 27.34 -8.22 9.35
CA ARG A 454 28.53 -8.29 8.51
C ARG A 454 28.57 -7.18 7.47
N ILE A 455 27.47 -6.94 6.75
CA ILE A 455 27.37 -5.91 5.70
C ILE A 455 27.46 -4.50 6.27
N LEU A 456 26.85 -4.26 7.43
CA LEU A 456 26.80 -2.94 8.05
C LEU A 456 28.09 -2.59 8.79
N GLY A 457 28.80 -3.60 9.30
CA GLY A 457 30.02 -3.45 10.08
C GLY A 457 29.82 -2.61 11.33
N ASP A 458 30.81 -1.79 11.66
CA ASP A 458 30.78 -0.92 12.85
C ASP A 458 30.07 0.43 12.59
N ASP A 459 29.68 0.71 11.35
CA ASP A 459 29.02 1.97 11.01
C ASP A 459 27.51 1.91 11.29
N THR A 460 27.14 2.50 12.42
CA THR A 460 25.77 2.61 12.90
C THR A 460 25.06 3.90 12.45
N THR A 461 25.74 4.78 11.72
CA THR A 461 25.29 6.16 11.49
C THR A 461 24.83 6.43 10.07
N THR A 462 25.41 5.75 9.08
CA THR A 462 25.04 5.94 7.68
C THR A 462 23.59 5.55 7.44
N PRO A 463 22.75 6.44 6.87
CA PRO A 463 21.39 6.09 6.47
C PRO A 463 21.41 4.87 5.57
N THR A 464 20.69 3.83 5.96
CA THR A 464 20.70 2.54 5.28
C THR A 464 19.31 2.15 4.81
N VAL A 465 19.20 1.75 3.55
CA VAL A 465 18.03 1.07 2.99
C VAL A 465 18.39 -0.39 2.80
N VAL A 466 17.63 -1.30 3.41
CA VAL A 466 17.79 -2.74 3.15
C VAL A 466 16.92 -3.12 1.96
N VAL A 467 17.50 -3.81 0.99
CA VAL A 467 16.84 -4.25 -0.24
C VAL A 467 16.91 -5.76 -0.30
N SER A 468 15.77 -6.41 -0.46
CA SER A 468 15.70 -7.86 -0.67
C SER A 468 14.51 -8.17 -1.55
N HIS A 469 14.50 -9.31 -2.23
CA HIS A 469 13.28 -9.72 -2.93
C HIS A 469 12.28 -10.32 -1.92
N ALA A 470 12.68 -11.35 -1.18
CA ALA A 470 11.85 -11.87 -0.11
C ALA A 470 11.88 -10.92 1.12
N PRO A 471 10.74 -10.69 1.79
CA PRO A 471 10.66 -9.79 2.93
C PRO A 471 11.45 -10.30 4.15
N ILE A 472 12.30 -9.42 4.69
CA ILE A 472 13.20 -9.72 5.82
C ILE A 472 12.54 -9.61 7.20
N PHE A 473 11.44 -8.87 7.26
CA PHE A 473 10.52 -8.85 8.39
C PHE A 473 9.10 -8.70 7.84
N ASN A 474 8.11 -9.06 8.64
CA ASN A 474 6.84 -9.45 8.04
C ASN A 474 5.75 -8.38 8.04
N GLU A 475 5.62 -7.77 6.87
CA GLU A 475 4.47 -6.99 6.39
C GLU A 475 3.11 -7.64 6.67
N LEU A 476 3.00 -8.96 6.46
CA LEU A 476 1.74 -9.70 6.47
C LEU A 476 1.17 -9.85 7.89
N SER A 477 2.02 -9.99 8.91
CA SER A 477 1.61 -9.95 10.32
C SER A 477 1.20 -8.55 10.76
N MET A 478 1.57 -7.54 9.98
CA MET A 478 1.20 -6.14 10.20
C MET A 478 -0.07 -5.76 9.44
N LEU A 479 -0.65 -6.67 8.64
CA LEU A 479 -1.99 -6.53 8.10
C LEU A 479 -3.02 -6.75 9.21
N SER A 480 -4.23 -6.26 8.99
CA SER A 480 -5.34 -6.59 9.88
C SER A 480 -5.52 -8.10 9.95
N LYS A 481 -5.75 -8.67 11.14
CA LYS A 481 -6.11 -10.09 11.31
C LYS A 481 -7.33 -10.54 10.48
N LYS A 482 -8.12 -9.58 9.96
CA LYS A 482 -9.25 -9.82 9.05
C LYS A 482 -8.84 -9.97 7.58
N SER A 483 -7.62 -9.59 7.22
CA SER A 483 -7.08 -9.75 5.87
C SER A 483 -6.86 -11.23 5.58
N LYS A 484 -7.23 -11.69 4.39
CA LYS A 484 -6.89 -13.06 3.94
C LYS A 484 -5.39 -13.25 3.76
N SER A 485 -4.65 -12.16 3.56
CA SER A 485 -3.19 -12.17 3.46
C SER A 485 -2.50 -12.03 4.81
N PHE A 486 -3.23 -11.85 5.92
CA PHE A 486 -2.62 -11.84 7.25
C PHE A 486 -2.04 -13.21 7.58
N ASN A 487 -0.80 -13.23 8.05
CA ASN A 487 -0.13 -14.46 8.44
C ASN A 487 0.73 -14.23 9.70
N ASP A 488 0.36 -14.88 10.79
CA ASP A 488 1.05 -14.81 12.08
C ASP A 488 2.34 -15.64 12.12
N LYS A 489 2.48 -16.64 11.25
CA LYS A 489 3.68 -17.48 11.11
C LYS A 489 4.92 -16.74 10.61
N TYR A 490 4.78 -15.48 10.24
CA TYR A 490 5.89 -14.65 9.79
C TYR A 490 6.23 -13.54 10.81
N ALA A 491 5.58 -13.49 11.99
CA ALA A 491 5.89 -12.49 13.03
C ALA A 491 7.38 -12.50 13.40
N LEU A 492 8.00 -11.32 13.57
CA LEU A 492 9.43 -11.24 13.94
C LEU A 492 9.67 -11.98 15.26
N SER A 493 10.45 -13.06 15.21
CA SER A 493 10.71 -13.94 16.36
C SER A 493 12.16 -13.79 16.87
N ASN A 494 13.02 -13.17 16.06
CA ASN A 494 14.43 -12.99 16.37
C ASN A 494 14.73 -11.60 16.99
N ASN A 495 15.21 -11.61 18.24
CA ASN A 495 15.57 -10.40 18.98
C ASN A 495 16.80 -9.67 18.42
N GLN A 496 17.72 -10.36 17.75
CA GLN A 496 18.91 -9.76 17.16
C GLN A 496 18.56 -8.91 15.94
N LEU A 497 17.67 -9.41 15.08
CA LEU A 497 17.19 -8.64 13.94
C LEU A 497 16.49 -7.35 14.39
N ALA A 498 15.66 -7.42 15.43
CA ALA A 498 15.08 -6.23 16.07
C ALA A 498 16.14 -5.24 16.57
N LYS A 499 17.22 -5.73 17.20
CA LYS A 499 18.31 -4.88 17.68
C LYS A 499 19.00 -4.15 16.54
N ILE A 500 19.24 -4.79 15.40
CA ILE A 500 19.88 -4.16 14.24
C ILE A 500 19.09 -2.92 13.80
N PHE A 501 17.77 -3.04 13.65
CA PHE A 501 16.91 -1.92 13.27
C PHE A 501 16.83 -0.80 14.34
N THR A 502 17.19 -1.08 15.60
CA THR A 502 17.33 -0.03 16.64
C THR A 502 18.72 0.62 16.67
N GLN A 503 19.78 -0.15 16.43
CA GLN A 503 21.17 0.24 16.63
C GLN A 503 21.72 0.96 15.40
N TYR A 504 21.46 0.43 14.21
CA TYR A 504 21.89 1.01 12.94
C TYR A 504 20.88 2.04 12.44
N ASN A 505 21.35 3.00 11.64
CA ASN A 505 20.50 4.00 11.01
C ASN A 505 19.76 3.43 9.78
N VAL A 506 18.97 2.39 9.99
CA VAL A 506 18.10 1.84 8.94
C VAL A 506 16.88 2.73 8.77
N VAL A 507 16.82 3.43 7.62
CA VAL A 507 15.79 4.43 7.32
C VAL A 507 14.60 3.86 6.56
N GLY A 508 14.79 2.71 5.91
CA GLY A 508 13.74 2.03 5.19
C GLY A 508 14.15 0.68 4.65
N VAL A 509 13.16 -0.01 4.10
CA VAL A 509 13.33 -1.31 3.46
C VAL A 509 12.49 -1.41 2.19
N VAL A 510 13.00 -2.19 1.24
CA VAL A 510 12.39 -2.43 -0.07
C VAL A 510 12.34 -3.94 -0.31
N HIS A 511 11.14 -4.45 -0.57
CA HIS A 511 10.81 -5.87 -0.79
C HIS A 511 10.02 -6.08 -2.09
N GLY A 512 9.98 -7.33 -2.56
CA GLY A 512 9.06 -7.84 -3.59
C GLY A 512 8.23 -9.04 -3.09
N HIS A 513 7.96 -9.99 -3.98
CA HIS A 513 7.43 -11.34 -3.72
C HIS A 513 5.94 -11.45 -3.38
N HIS A 514 5.37 -10.56 -2.56
CA HIS A 514 4.00 -10.74 -2.07
C HIS A 514 2.90 -10.32 -3.06
N HIS A 515 3.25 -9.62 -4.14
CA HIS A 515 2.33 -9.14 -5.18
C HIS A 515 1.12 -8.42 -4.58
N ILE A 516 1.31 -7.73 -3.45
CA ILE A 516 0.25 -6.94 -2.84
C ILE A 516 0.03 -5.74 -3.75
N PRO A 517 -1.16 -5.58 -4.36
CA PRO A 517 -1.37 -4.50 -5.30
C PRO A 517 -1.11 -3.17 -4.62
N ALA A 518 -0.43 -2.25 -5.32
CA ALA A 518 -0.03 -0.91 -4.89
C ALA A 518 -1.23 0.06 -4.69
N ALA A 519 -2.34 -0.45 -4.17
CA ALA A 519 -3.66 0.17 -4.11
C ALA A 519 -3.83 1.21 -2.98
N GLN A 520 -2.75 1.68 -2.35
CA GLN A 520 -2.84 2.77 -1.37
C GLN A 520 -2.01 3.95 -1.82
N ALA A 521 -2.55 5.17 -1.61
CA ALA A 521 -1.98 6.45 -2.06
C ALA A 521 -0.57 6.72 -1.50
N ASN A 522 -0.07 5.87 -0.63
CA ASN A 522 1.30 5.84 -0.15
C ASN A 522 1.87 4.46 -0.51
N TRP A 523 2.67 4.36 -1.58
CA TRP A 523 3.39 3.13 -1.98
C TRP A 523 4.51 2.76 -0.99
N HIS A 524 4.47 3.35 0.20
CA HIS A 524 5.30 3.04 1.34
C HIS A 524 4.42 3.06 2.60
N LYS A 525 4.65 2.11 3.50
CA LYS A 525 4.09 2.17 4.86
C LYS A 525 5.15 2.80 5.76
N ILE A 526 4.84 3.93 6.39
CA ILE A 526 5.66 4.41 7.50
C ILE A 526 5.28 3.57 8.73
N VAL A 527 6.15 2.65 9.10
CA VAL A 527 5.98 1.82 10.29
C VAL A 527 6.72 2.46 11.46
N LYS A 528 6.04 2.59 12.61
CA LYS A 528 6.71 2.88 13.89
C LYS A 528 7.17 1.56 14.48
N GLN A 529 8.20 0.98 13.90
CA GLN A 529 8.80 -0.26 14.40
C GLN A 529 10.08 0.10 15.13
N PHE A 530 10.38 -0.61 16.22
CA PHE A 530 11.64 -0.44 16.96
C PHE A 530 11.88 0.99 17.49
N GLY A 531 10.81 1.75 17.72
CA GLY A 531 10.85 3.11 18.28
C GLY A 531 11.20 4.23 17.30
N ARG A 532 11.38 3.93 16.01
CA ARG A 532 11.70 4.90 14.94
C ARG A 532 10.74 4.77 13.75
N PRO A 533 10.42 5.86 13.04
CA PRO A 533 9.70 5.77 11.78
C PRO A 533 10.62 5.22 10.69
N MET A 534 10.13 4.23 9.95
CA MET A 534 10.84 3.60 8.83
C MET A 534 9.86 3.46 7.66
N PHE A 535 10.31 3.72 6.44
CA PHE A 535 9.49 3.43 5.26
C PHE A 535 9.63 1.97 4.86
N VAL A 536 8.56 1.39 4.34
CA VAL A 536 8.53 0.02 3.87
C VAL A 536 7.84 0.00 2.53
N ILE A 537 8.55 -0.45 1.49
CA ILE A 537 8.03 -0.65 0.13
C ILE A 537 7.98 -2.15 -0.11
N ASP A 538 6.82 -2.68 -0.51
CA ASP A 538 6.64 -4.11 -0.85
C ASP A 538 5.96 -4.19 -2.23
N SER A 539 6.48 -5.06 -3.10
CA SER A 539 5.93 -5.51 -4.38
C SER A 539 5.32 -4.41 -5.26
N ILE A 540 6.07 -3.97 -6.27
CA ILE A 540 5.59 -2.96 -7.24
C ILE A 540 5.02 -3.71 -8.46
N TYR A 541 4.00 -4.52 -8.19
CA TYR A 541 3.40 -5.38 -9.21
C TYR A 541 2.41 -4.59 -10.09
N ALA A 542 2.82 -4.27 -11.32
CA ALA A 542 1.95 -4.12 -12.49
C ALA A 542 2.77 -3.98 -13.79
N ASN A 543 2.32 -4.63 -14.88
CA ASN A 543 2.97 -4.60 -16.20
C ASN A 543 3.18 -3.18 -16.78
N ASN A 544 2.46 -2.18 -16.27
CA ASN A 544 2.50 -0.78 -16.68
C ASN A 544 3.25 0.13 -15.67
N ASN A 545 3.79 -0.41 -14.59
CA ASN A 545 4.44 0.39 -13.55
C ASN A 545 5.90 0.66 -13.95
N THR A 546 6.26 1.94 -14.04
CA THR A 546 7.61 2.36 -14.38
C THR A 546 8.50 2.57 -13.15
N GLY A 547 7.93 2.51 -11.94
CA GLY A 547 8.62 2.53 -10.65
C GLY A 547 8.25 3.70 -9.72
N GLN A 548 8.65 3.58 -8.45
CA GLN A 548 8.38 4.53 -7.36
C GLN A 548 9.59 5.45 -7.11
N GLU A 549 9.34 6.74 -6.90
CA GLU A 549 10.37 7.69 -6.47
C GLU A 549 10.67 7.56 -4.97
N LEU A 550 11.92 7.26 -4.62
CA LEU A 550 12.37 7.16 -3.24
C LEU A 550 12.95 8.46 -2.66
N GLU A 551 13.45 9.40 -3.48
CA GLU A 551 14.06 10.65 -3.00
C GLU A 551 13.09 11.50 -2.15
N LYS A 552 11.79 11.42 -2.46
CA LYS A 552 10.72 12.08 -1.71
C LYS A 552 10.65 11.58 -0.26
N GLU A 553 10.92 10.30 -0.02
CA GLU A 553 10.89 9.71 1.33
C GLU A 553 12.08 10.16 2.17
N PHE A 554 13.27 10.22 1.57
CA PHE A 554 14.43 10.81 2.26
C PHE A 554 14.21 12.28 2.61
N THR A 555 13.55 13.04 1.73
CA THR A 555 13.20 14.44 2.00
C THR A 555 12.19 14.56 3.14
N ARG A 556 11.15 13.70 3.14
CA ARG A 556 10.12 13.65 4.19
C ARG A 556 10.72 13.32 5.55
N GLN A 557 11.59 12.30 5.61
CA GLN A 557 12.27 11.92 6.85
C GLN A 557 13.24 13.00 7.35
N ARG A 558 13.99 13.65 6.46
CA ARG A 558 14.85 14.80 6.82
C ARG A 558 14.03 15.91 7.47
N ARG A 559 12.89 16.29 6.88
CA ARG A 559 11.98 17.30 7.44
C ARG A 559 11.38 16.88 8.78
N ALA A 560 10.97 15.61 8.91
CA ALA A 560 10.47 15.08 10.17
C ALA A 560 11.55 15.14 11.27
N ALA A 561 12.78 14.76 10.97
CA ALA A 561 13.91 14.83 11.91
C ALA A 561 14.28 16.28 12.27
N GLU A 562 14.21 17.22 11.32
CA GLU A 562 14.42 18.65 11.57
C GLU A 562 13.31 19.26 12.43
N SER A 563 12.06 18.87 12.21
CA SER A 563 10.92 19.23 13.06
C SER A 563 11.07 18.66 14.47
N GLU A 564 11.51 17.39 14.60
CA GLU A 564 11.84 16.78 15.89
C GLU A 564 13.01 17.49 16.59
N LYS A 565 14.01 18.01 15.87
CA LYS A 565 15.11 18.81 16.45
C LYS A 565 14.64 20.20 16.91
N ARG A 566 13.65 20.79 16.24
CA ARG A 566 13.04 22.08 16.65
C ARG A 566 12.12 21.91 17.86
N ASN A 567 11.52 20.74 18.04
CA ASN A 567 10.72 20.40 19.20
C ASN A 567 11.61 19.98 20.39
N ASN A 568 12.04 20.98 21.17
CA ASN A 568 12.68 20.95 22.50
C ASN A 568 13.63 19.74 22.80
N PRO A 569 14.96 19.95 22.91
CA PRO A 569 15.95 18.89 23.19
C PRO A 569 15.63 17.98 24.40
N ASN A 570 14.88 18.50 25.37
CA ASN A 570 14.40 17.75 26.53
C ASN A 570 13.47 16.58 26.17
N GLN A 571 12.70 16.67 25.08
CA GLN A 571 11.83 15.59 24.62
C GLN A 571 12.61 14.46 23.93
N LEU A 572 13.67 14.79 23.18
CA LEU A 572 14.56 13.79 22.57
C LEU A 572 15.36 13.04 23.64
N ALA A 573 15.85 13.76 24.66
CA ALA A 573 16.50 13.16 25.84
C ALA A 573 15.51 12.28 26.63
N ALA A 574 14.27 12.75 26.85
CA ALA A 574 13.24 11.97 27.53
C ALA A 574 12.82 10.72 26.74
N ARG A 575 12.80 10.78 25.40
CA ARG A 575 12.49 9.62 24.54
C ARG A 575 13.64 8.61 24.49
N LYS A 576 14.89 9.07 24.40
CA LYS A 576 16.08 8.19 24.55
C LYS A 576 16.11 7.52 25.92
N ALA A 577 15.90 8.28 27.00
CA ALA A 577 15.80 7.75 28.35
C ALA A 577 14.63 6.76 28.51
N ARG A 578 13.50 6.96 27.80
CA ARG A 578 12.37 6.02 27.79
C ARG A 578 12.67 4.71 27.05
N ILE A 579 13.47 4.76 25.99
CA ILE A 579 13.89 3.57 25.24
C ILE A 579 14.91 2.81 26.08
N GLU A 580 15.91 3.50 26.62
CA GLU A 580 16.91 2.92 27.53
C GLU A 580 16.26 2.31 28.78
N ALA A 581 15.27 2.97 29.39
CA ALA A 581 14.54 2.42 30.53
C ALA A 581 13.67 1.20 30.21
N LYS A 582 13.32 0.98 28.93
CA LYS A 582 12.57 -0.20 28.49
C LYS A 582 13.47 -1.41 28.20
N THR A 583 14.75 -1.17 27.89
CA THR A 583 15.69 -2.21 27.45
C THR A 583 16.86 -2.44 28.42
N ARG A 584 16.99 -1.63 29.47
CA ARG A 584 18.03 -1.80 30.50
C ARG A 584 17.70 -3.00 31.39
N GLU A 585 18.70 -3.86 31.56
CA GLU A 585 18.69 -4.93 32.56
C GLU A 585 19.18 -4.35 33.89
N TYR A 586 18.38 -4.50 34.94
CA TYR A 586 18.69 -3.99 36.28
C TYR A 586 19.31 -5.08 37.15
N THR A 587 20.21 -4.70 38.04
CA THR A 587 20.89 -5.58 39.00
C THR A 587 20.46 -5.24 40.43
N VAL A 588 20.65 -6.18 41.36
CA VAL A 588 20.25 -5.97 42.77
C VAL A 588 20.99 -4.80 43.42
N ASP A 589 22.17 -4.45 42.90
CA ASP A 589 23.03 -3.38 43.40
C ASP A 589 22.63 -1.98 42.91
N ASP A 590 21.80 -1.87 41.85
CA ASP A 590 21.32 -0.59 41.34
C ASP A 590 20.52 0.16 42.42
N ASP A 591 20.78 1.45 42.64
CA ASP A 591 19.97 2.28 43.53
C ASP A 591 18.51 2.23 43.06
N ILE A 592 17.59 1.91 43.96
CA ILE A 592 16.17 1.77 43.64
C ILE A 592 15.60 3.05 43.01
N LYS A 593 16.15 4.23 43.35
CA LYS A 593 15.73 5.50 42.74
C LYS A 593 16.06 5.59 41.24
N GLN A 594 16.99 4.77 40.77
CA GLN A 594 17.44 4.69 39.38
C GLN A 594 16.77 3.54 38.62
N VAL A 595 16.04 2.65 39.30
CA VAL A 595 15.31 1.52 38.71
C VAL A 595 13.90 1.97 38.28
N VAL A 596 13.73 2.23 36.99
CA VAL A 596 12.46 2.74 36.44
C VAL A 596 11.39 1.66 36.49
N GLY A 597 10.23 1.97 37.08
CA GLY A 597 9.13 1.01 37.27
C GLY A 597 9.24 0.19 38.56
N LEU A 598 10.21 0.48 39.43
CA LEU A 598 10.33 -0.11 40.76
C LEU A 598 10.24 0.98 41.84
N THR A 599 9.41 0.76 42.85
CA THR A 599 9.27 1.68 43.99
C THR A 599 9.34 0.91 45.30
N TYR A 600 9.89 1.53 46.35
CA TYR A 600 9.88 0.96 47.69
C TYR A 600 8.87 1.70 48.56
N GLU A 601 7.80 1.00 48.94
CA GLU A 601 6.76 1.50 49.82
C GLU A 601 7.23 1.36 51.28
N LYS A 602 7.99 2.35 51.78
CA LYS A 602 8.48 2.41 53.18
C LYS A 602 7.42 2.03 54.24
N PRO A 603 6.16 2.50 54.18
CA PRO A 603 5.16 2.18 55.20
C PRO A 603 4.75 0.70 55.26
N ARG A 604 5.04 -0.07 54.19
CA ARG A 604 4.63 -1.48 54.06
C ARG A 604 5.81 -2.43 53.90
N ASN A 605 7.05 -1.90 53.91
CA ASN A 605 8.29 -2.64 53.70
C ASN A 605 8.22 -3.58 52.48
N ARG A 606 7.82 -3.04 51.31
CA ARG A 606 7.61 -3.81 50.07
C ARG A 606 8.13 -3.08 48.85
N TYR A 607 8.58 -3.85 47.87
CA TYR A 607 8.98 -3.40 46.56
C TYR A 607 7.81 -3.58 45.59
N THR A 608 7.38 -2.51 44.93
CA THR A 608 6.28 -2.51 43.97
C THR A 608 6.85 -2.29 42.59
N VAL A 609 6.67 -3.29 41.72
CA VAL A 609 6.87 -3.17 40.28
C VAL A 609 5.58 -2.62 39.67
N ASP A 610 5.69 -1.52 38.94
CA ASP A 610 4.57 -0.83 38.30
C ASP A 610 4.96 -0.45 36.86
N LYS A 611 4.34 -1.10 35.87
CA LYS A 611 4.71 -0.97 34.45
C LYS A 611 3.51 -1.19 33.53
N THR A 612 3.49 -0.48 32.41
CA THR A 612 2.53 -0.69 31.31
C THR A 612 3.20 -1.40 30.15
N ILE A 613 2.67 -2.56 29.74
CA ILE A 613 3.12 -3.35 28.58
C ILE A 613 1.92 -3.58 27.68
N ASP A 614 2.04 -3.25 26.39
CA ASP A 614 0.97 -3.38 25.38
C ASP A 614 -0.38 -2.78 25.80
N GLY A 615 -0.33 -1.66 26.52
CA GLY A 615 -1.52 -0.97 27.02
C GLY A 615 -2.16 -1.61 28.25
N LYS A 616 -1.62 -2.72 28.76
CA LYS A 616 -2.05 -3.36 30.01
C LYS A 616 -1.15 -2.92 31.17
N HIS A 617 -1.79 -2.38 32.21
CA HIS A 617 -1.12 -1.94 33.42
C HIS A 617 -0.86 -3.14 34.35
N ILE A 618 0.40 -3.37 34.70
CA ILE A 618 0.86 -4.48 35.54
C ILE A 618 1.46 -3.89 36.81
N ARG A 619 0.84 -4.21 37.95
CA ARG A 619 1.35 -3.84 39.27
C ARG A 619 1.48 -5.07 40.14
N LYS A 620 2.70 -5.38 40.60
CA LYS A 620 2.98 -6.53 41.47
C LYS A 620 3.91 -6.12 42.61
N ARG A 621 3.70 -6.71 43.79
CA ARG A 621 4.44 -6.38 45.02
C ARG A 621 5.28 -7.57 45.47
N PHE A 622 6.45 -7.26 46.01
CA PHE A 622 7.45 -8.22 46.46
C PHE A 622 7.99 -7.81 47.84
N LEU A 623 8.42 -8.79 48.63
CA LEU A 623 9.09 -8.56 49.91
C LEU A 623 10.60 -8.37 49.72
N ASN A 624 11.16 -8.90 48.62
CA ASN A 624 12.58 -8.87 48.31
C ASN A 624 12.84 -8.02 47.05
N LYS A 625 13.87 -7.15 47.12
CA LYS A 625 14.36 -6.35 45.98
C LYS A 625 14.79 -7.23 44.81
N ALA A 626 15.47 -8.35 45.07
CA ALA A 626 15.99 -9.24 44.05
C ALA A 626 14.87 -9.90 43.22
N GLU A 627 13.79 -10.34 43.88
CA GLU A 627 12.61 -10.89 43.20
C GLU A 627 11.88 -9.81 42.37
N ALA A 628 11.79 -8.59 42.90
CA ALA A 628 11.18 -7.48 42.19
C ALA A 628 11.97 -7.09 40.94
N ILE A 629 13.31 -7.08 41.01
CA ILE A 629 14.20 -6.78 39.88
C ILE A 629 14.17 -7.91 38.85
N SER A 630 14.22 -9.17 39.28
CA SER A 630 14.09 -10.32 38.37
C SER A 630 12.77 -10.28 37.61
N TYR A 631 11.66 -9.99 38.29
CA TYR A 631 10.36 -9.83 37.65
C TYR A 631 10.30 -8.61 36.72
N LEU A 632 10.90 -7.48 37.10
CA LEU A 632 10.98 -6.29 36.25
C LEU A 632 11.81 -6.55 34.97
N ASN A 633 12.92 -7.27 35.07
CA ASN A 633 13.75 -7.64 33.91
C ASN A 633 13.00 -8.61 32.97
N GLN A 634 12.25 -9.58 33.51
CA GLN A 634 11.35 -10.41 32.70
C GLN A 634 10.34 -9.55 31.94
N LEU A 635 9.76 -8.54 32.59
CA LEU A 635 8.87 -7.57 31.97
C LEU A 635 9.57 -6.60 30.99
N ASN A 636 10.90 -6.44 31.05
CA ASN A 636 11.70 -5.65 30.09
C ASN A 636 12.10 -6.48 28.86
N GLY A 637 12.10 -7.82 28.96
CA GLY A 637 12.36 -8.75 27.86
C GLY A 637 11.13 -9.14 27.03
N HIS A 638 9.96 -8.57 27.34
CA HIS A 638 8.69 -8.76 26.61
C HIS A 638 8.36 -7.60 25.69
#